data_AF-A0A949TUF3-F1
#
_entry.id   AF-A0A949TUF3-F1
#
_cell.length_a   1.000
_cell.length_b   1.000
_cell.length_c   1.000
_cell.angle_alpha   90.00
_cell.angle_beta   90.00
_cell.angle_gamma   90.00
#
_symmetry.space_group_name_H-M   'P 1'
#
loop_
_entity.id
_entity.type
_entity.pdbx_description
1 polymer ?
#
loop_
_entity_poly.entity_id
_entity_poly.type
_entity_poly.pdbx_seq_one_letter_code
_entity_poly.pdbx_strand_id
1 'polypeptide(L)'
;MAALAPFDPSPAVEKLTIESKDGALTVVPNDLSQITPYVLLEQEDWFEHELDFVRKLSAPNMRMLDIGANFGIYTLAAAKASGPSGKFWAVEPASTTADYLRQSVEANGFENISVHQLALSDSTGDGFLTISNSPELNALAEEASENTEKVALSTLDQLMSDAFPDEQIDFVKLDAEGAEESIIRGGKQFFAEHSPLVMFELKHGGEVNKSLIAAFEDIGYKAYVSIRGIQALRPFDLSEEIDGFQLNLFGCKPDRAEQLAKRGLLVETLSALPAQAPDWSLVIRQQPWATMIGGVWLKWGQQADDLGAGQYRDALSHWAAASLIGPQPTSDGTTPPDSEATALRLAHLQQAWQLMTTCPQYQQEDPSALISAARIARDLALRSAQLKIIGRAIDILGTGEASIQMPFLSPAPAYDALPLKGPINDWLVCTMLCTRLTDNAFSGFFMTSAQTLNSLQEIVKTQHMPIEVLRRAMLVIIRGNVSIDGDVPGFFNRLMTREPDHRNAELWSGGFGKRFRDITGSADPSVTVESRHPGRTVRVVHALARSGATIMSRCLAAMPQTCLFSEIHPLGPSMTAKLDAKSPERFNIAHQAREWFDITLPENQEALEAGDNDEALTIAVLDQVFDRERRPVVRDWAHLDFLGWQFTSNRSNRLVTTEMLAKHYQPTAITILRHPVTLLRSLAQGEGTREFLESARGCEDFLAGYVRFLEAAGDAPRFKYEDFVQQPDQVVKAMCDALGLAFSPNYAEKLQSEPVKITGDNDARAAKAIEPKAPIEVSAAQMALIEASPAYEALLAETGYEARDPSLFTVV
;
A
#
# COMPACT_ATOMS: atom_id res chain seq x y z
N MET A 1 -19.59 -0.14 -25.69
CA MET A 1 -19.52 0.64 -24.43
C MET A 1 -20.95 1.00 -24.02
N ALA A 2 -21.45 0.46 -22.91
CA ALA A 2 -22.67 1.00 -22.31
C ALA A 2 -22.28 2.32 -21.62
N ALA A 3 -22.94 3.42 -22.00
CA ALA A 3 -22.68 4.73 -21.41
C ALA A 3 -23.00 4.68 -19.91
N LEU A 4 -21.96 4.83 -19.10
CA LEU A 4 -22.11 5.14 -17.68
C LEU A 4 -22.74 6.52 -17.56
N ALA A 5 -23.60 6.72 -16.55
CA ALA A 5 -24.18 8.03 -16.28
C ALA A 5 -23.07 9.08 -16.10
N PRO A 6 -23.25 10.32 -16.62
CA PRO A 6 -22.24 11.36 -16.54
C PRO A 6 -21.86 11.64 -15.09
N PHE A 7 -20.55 11.79 -14.86
CA PHE A 7 -19.95 12.26 -13.62
C PHE A 7 -20.46 13.68 -13.35
N ASP A 8 -21.07 13.92 -12.19
CA ASP A 8 -21.45 15.26 -11.71
C ASP A 8 -20.30 15.83 -10.84
N PRO A 9 -19.55 16.84 -11.31
CA PRO A 9 -18.51 17.49 -10.52
C PRO A 9 -19.15 18.37 -9.44
N SER A 10 -19.26 17.86 -8.21
CA SER A 10 -19.61 18.71 -7.06
C SER A 10 -18.51 19.78 -6.81
N PRO A 11 -18.84 21.03 -6.45
CA PRO A 11 -18.11 22.21 -6.94
C PRO A 11 -17.11 22.86 -5.94
N ALA A 12 -16.28 22.09 -5.24
CA ALA A 12 -15.31 22.69 -4.29
C ALA A 12 -13.86 22.79 -4.82
N VAL A 13 -13.44 21.89 -5.71
CA VAL A 13 -12.06 21.83 -6.22
C VAL A 13 -12.09 21.50 -7.71
N GLU A 14 -11.75 22.48 -8.55
CA GLU A 14 -11.79 22.37 -10.02
C GLU A 14 -10.57 21.62 -10.58
N LYS A 15 -9.44 21.66 -9.87
CA LYS A 15 -8.16 21.05 -10.27
C LYS A 15 -7.51 20.27 -9.15
N LEU A 16 -6.78 19.21 -9.50
CA LEU A 16 -5.96 18.40 -8.60
C LEU A 16 -4.49 18.74 -8.81
N THR A 17 -3.70 18.66 -7.75
CA THR A 17 -2.24 18.64 -7.83
C THR A 17 -1.78 17.33 -7.24
N ILE A 18 -1.18 16.47 -8.07
CA ILE A 18 -0.82 15.11 -7.70
C ILE A 18 0.71 14.99 -7.74
N GLU A 19 1.29 14.55 -6.63
CA GLU A 19 2.71 14.24 -6.51
C GLU A 19 2.99 12.83 -7.02
N SER A 20 3.86 12.70 -8.03
CA SER A 20 4.30 11.40 -8.55
C SER A 20 5.36 10.73 -7.66
N LYS A 21 5.69 9.46 -7.93
CA LYS A 21 6.71 8.68 -7.17
C LYS A 21 8.09 9.35 -7.09
N ASP A 22 8.47 10.13 -8.09
CA ASP A 22 9.71 10.92 -8.18
C ASP A 22 9.59 12.34 -7.57
N GLY A 23 8.41 12.68 -7.03
CA GLY A 23 8.13 13.97 -6.39
C GLY A 23 7.91 15.12 -7.38
N ALA A 24 7.61 14.85 -8.65
CA ALA A 24 7.10 15.87 -9.56
C ALA A 24 5.61 16.15 -9.28
N LEU A 25 5.21 17.41 -9.34
CA LEU A 25 3.82 17.82 -9.13
C LEU A 25 3.12 17.99 -10.48
N THR A 26 2.04 17.26 -10.73
CA THR A 26 1.22 17.41 -11.94
C THR A 26 -0.12 18.02 -11.57
N VAL A 27 -0.47 19.13 -12.21
CA VAL A 27 -1.76 19.81 -12.07
C VAL A 27 -2.68 19.35 -13.18
N VAL A 28 -3.84 18.81 -12.82
CA VAL A 28 -4.80 18.18 -13.75
C VAL A 28 -6.24 18.56 -13.38
N PRO A 29 -7.22 18.47 -14.29
CA PRO A 29 -8.62 18.67 -13.94
C PRO A 29 -9.09 17.63 -12.92
N ASN A 30 -10.02 18.00 -12.04
CA ASN A 30 -10.67 17.06 -11.13
C ASN A 30 -11.80 16.29 -11.85
N ASP A 31 -11.43 15.50 -12.85
CA ASP A 31 -12.37 14.74 -13.69
C ASP A 31 -11.90 13.29 -13.85
N LEU A 32 -12.58 12.37 -13.15
CA LEU A 32 -12.31 10.93 -13.21
C LEU A 32 -12.78 10.28 -14.53
N SER A 33 -13.44 11.03 -15.41
CA SER A 33 -13.77 10.57 -16.75
C SER A 33 -12.58 10.63 -17.71
N GLN A 34 -11.51 11.37 -17.34
CA GLN A 34 -10.28 11.49 -18.13
C GLN A 34 -9.21 10.48 -17.69
N ILE A 35 -8.38 10.04 -18.63
CA ILE A 35 -7.33 9.03 -18.40
C ILE A 35 -6.30 9.55 -17.40
N THR A 36 -5.62 10.66 -17.69
CA THR A 36 -4.51 11.15 -16.84
C THR A 36 -4.90 11.38 -15.37
N PRO A 37 -5.92 12.18 -15.03
CA PRO A 37 -6.31 12.39 -13.63
C PRO A 37 -6.59 11.07 -12.90
N TYR A 38 -7.26 10.14 -13.56
CA TYR A 38 -7.57 8.83 -12.98
C TYR A 38 -6.30 8.01 -12.73
N VAL A 39 -5.43 7.88 -13.75
CA VAL A 39 -4.19 7.10 -13.66
C VAL A 39 -3.27 7.67 -12.57
N LEU A 40 -3.10 8.99 -12.52
CA LEU A 40 -2.25 9.63 -11.52
C LEU A 40 -2.77 9.43 -10.09
N LEU A 41 -4.08 9.53 -9.87
CA LEU A 41 -4.68 9.22 -8.56
C LEU A 41 -4.54 7.75 -8.19
N GLU A 42 -4.58 6.86 -9.18
CA GLU A 42 -4.49 5.42 -8.97
C GLU A 42 -3.07 4.98 -8.62
N GLN A 43 -2.11 5.37 -9.45
CA GLN A 43 -0.75 4.84 -9.47
C GLN A 43 0.26 5.76 -8.80
N GLU A 44 -0.12 7.02 -8.57
CA GLU A 44 0.81 8.11 -8.22
C GLU A 44 2.00 8.19 -9.19
N ASP A 45 1.76 7.77 -10.43
CA ASP A 45 2.73 7.68 -11.49
C ASP A 45 2.00 7.40 -12.82
N TRP A 46 2.77 7.25 -13.89
CA TRP A 46 2.26 6.85 -15.19
C TRP A 46 2.31 5.33 -15.41
N PHE A 47 1.37 4.81 -16.19
CA PHE A 47 1.24 3.36 -16.42
C PHE A 47 2.25 2.80 -17.43
N GLU A 48 2.86 3.65 -18.25
CA GLU A 48 3.84 3.24 -19.24
C GLU A 48 5.21 3.05 -18.59
N HIS A 49 5.74 1.84 -18.69
CA HIS A 49 7.02 1.50 -18.10
C HIS A 49 8.21 2.21 -18.76
N GLU A 50 8.02 2.76 -19.96
CA GLU A 50 8.99 3.59 -20.67
C GLU A 50 9.35 4.86 -19.88
N LEU A 51 8.46 5.36 -19.03
CA LEU A 51 8.75 6.51 -18.16
C LEU A 51 9.93 6.23 -17.21
N ASP A 52 10.05 5.02 -16.68
CA ASP A 52 11.20 4.62 -15.84
C ASP A 52 12.51 4.64 -16.62
N PHE A 53 12.47 4.25 -17.90
CA PHE A 53 13.63 4.36 -18.78
C PHE A 53 13.96 5.83 -19.07
N VAL A 54 12.97 6.68 -19.31
CA VAL A 54 13.19 8.12 -19.54
C VAL A 54 13.81 8.79 -18.31
N ARG A 55 13.36 8.45 -17.09
CA ARG A 55 13.98 8.91 -15.84
C ARG A 55 15.44 8.51 -15.74
N LYS A 56 15.78 7.26 -16.10
CA LYS A 56 17.17 6.76 -16.10
C LYS A 56 18.02 7.34 -17.23
N LEU A 57 17.42 7.63 -18.38
CA LEU A 57 18.04 8.31 -19.52
C LEU A 57 18.39 9.76 -19.17
N SER A 58 17.56 10.39 -18.35
CA SER A 58 17.67 11.79 -17.94
C SER A 58 18.95 12.04 -17.16
N ALA A 59 19.86 12.79 -17.77
CA ALA A 59 21.16 13.16 -17.21
C ALA A 59 21.26 14.69 -17.12
N PRO A 60 22.17 15.23 -16.30
CA PRO A 60 22.44 16.67 -16.31
C PRO A 60 22.68 17.20 -17.73
N ASN A 61 22.16 18.39 -18.01
CA ASN A 61 22.17 19.06 -19.32
C ASN A 61 21.34 18.41 -20.44
N MET A 62 20.49 17.41 -20.15
CA MET A 62 19.60 16.83 -21.16
C MET A 62 18.79 17.90 -21.90
N ARG A 63 18.69 17.73 -23.22
CA ARG A 63 17.84 18.53 -24.10
C ARG A 63 16.72 17.67 -24.67
N MET A 64 15.49 17.93 -24.25
CA MET A 64 14.34 17.11 -24.60
C MET A 64 13.24 17.92 -25.28
N LEU A 65 12.70 17.35 -26.35
CA LEU A 65 11.49 17.83 -27.00
C LEU A 65 10.36 16.82 -26.76
N ASP A 66 9.24 17.27 -26.22
CA ASP A 66 8.06 16.45 -25.93
C ASP A 66 6.92 16.89 -26.86
N ILE A 67 6.63 16.10 -27.89
CA ILE A 67 5.60 16.38 -28.90
C ILE A 67 4.35 15.58 -28.54
N GLY A 68 3.24 16.30 -28.31
CA GLY A 68 2.06 15.74 -27.66
C GLY A 68 2.30 15.60 -26.16
N ALA A 69 2.74 16.70 -25.55
CA ALA A 69 3.15 16.70 -24.15
C ALA A 69 1.98 16.46 -23.19
N ASN A 70 0.73 16.74 -23.60
CA ASN A 70 -0.46 16.59 -22.78
C ASN A 70 -0.28 17.34 -21.44
N PHE A 71 -0.59 16.71 -20.29
CA PHE A 71 -0.34 17.26 -18.96
C PHE A 71 1.16 17.29 -18.55
N GLY A 72 2.07 16.89 -19.46
CA GLY A 72 3.53 16.98 -19.33
C GLY A 72 4.16 15.88 -18.49
N ILE A 73 3.55 14.71 -18.38
CA ILE A 73 4.03 13.60 -17.55
C ILE A 73 5.51 13.27 -17.81
N TYR A 74 5.88 13.13 -19.08
CA TYR A 74 7.26 12.84 -19.49
C TYR A 74 8.17 14.05 -19.31
N THR A 75 7.74 15.25 -19.73
CA THR A 75 8.46 16.51 -19.54
C THR A 75 8.83 16.75 -18.07
N LEU A 76 7.86 16.64 -17.15
CA LEU A 76 8.06 16.92 -15.73
C LEU A 76 8.99 15.89 -15.07
N ALA A 77 8.82 14.60 -15.38
CA ALA A 77 9.68 13.54 -14.87
C ALA A 77 11.14 13.70 -15.35
N ALA A 78 11.34 14.00 -16.63
CA ALA A 78 12.67 14.21 -17.21
C ALA A 78 13.34 15.48 -16.66
N ALA A 79 12.57 16.56 -16.47
CA ALA A 79 13.06 17.80 -15.85
C ALA A 79 13.47 17.60 -14.39
N LYS A 80 12.65 16.87 -13.61
CA LYS A 80 12.96 16.50 -12.23
C LYS A 80 14.27 15.70 -12.14
N ALA A 81 14.43 14.69 -13.00
CA ALA A 81 15.60 13.82 -13.01
C ALA A 81 16.89 14.52 -13.51
N SER A 82 16.78 15.39 -14.52
CA SER A 82 17.93 16.12 -15.08
C SER A 82 18.38 17.32 -14.25
N GLY A 83 17.49 17.82 -13.37
CA GLY A 83 17.69 19.03 -12.59
C GLY A 83 17.72 20.31 -13.44
N PRO A 84 18.13 21.45 -12.85
CA PRO A 84 18.01 22.78 -13.47
C PRO A 84 18.91 23.00 -14.69
N SER A 85 19.88 22.11 -14.92
CA SER A 85 20.81 22.19 -16.05
C SER A 85 20.20 21.68 -17.37
N GLY A 86 19.16 20.84 -17.30
CA GLY A 86 18.41 20.37 -18.47
C GLY A 86 17.59 21.49 -19.11
N LYS A 87 17.11 21.29 -20.34
CA LYS A 87 16.17 22.19 -21.02
C LYS A 87 15.14 21.35 -21.76
N PHE A 88 13.90 21.77 -21.65
CA PHE A 88 12.75 21.00 -22.10
C PHE A 88 11.80 21.90 -22.89
N TRP A 89 11.36 21.41 -24.04
CA TRP A 89 10.34 22.05 -24.85
C TRP A 89 9.16 21.10 -24.98
N ALA A 90 8.02 21.51 -24.44
CA ALA A 90 6.79 20.72 -24.46
C ALA A 90 5.81 21.34 -25.45
N VAL A 91 5.36 20.55 -26.41
CA VAL A 91 4.44 20.96 -27.47
C VAL A 91 3.08 20.31 -27.20
N GLU A 92 2.09 21.11 -26.84
CA GLU A 92 0.72 20.68 -26.56
C GLU A 92 -0.28 21.60 -27.24
N PRO A 93 -1.01 21.15 -28.28
CA PRO A 93 -1.86 22.02 -29.07
C PRO A 93 -3.16 22.46 -28.36
N ALA A 94 -3.76 21.63 -27.49
CA ALA A 94 -5.01 21.96 -26.84
C ALA A 94 -4.80 23.02 -25.76
N SER A 95 -5.51 24.16 -25.86
CA SER A 95 -5.32 25.31 -24.94
C SER A 95 -5.46 24.93 -23.47
N THR A 96 -6.53 24.21 -23.14
CA THR A 96 -6.86 23.84 -21.76
C THR A 96 -5.77 22.92 -21.18
N THR A 97 -5.32 21.93 -21.95
CA THR A 97 -4.28 20.98 -21.51
C THR A 97 -2.94 21.69 -21.35
N ALA A 98 -2.56 22.57 -22.30
CA ALA A 98 -1.36 23.38 -22.20
C ALA A 98 -1.36 24.29 -20.97
N ASP A 99 -2.51 24.84 -20.58
CA ASP A 99 -2.65 25.66 -19.36
C ASP A 99 -2.44 24.85 -18.07
N TYR A 100 -2.91 23.60 -18.02
CA TYR A 100 -2.62 22.68 -16.91
C TYR A 100 -1.14 22.31 -16.84
N LEU A 101 -0.50 22.09 -17.99
CA LEU A 101 0.94 21.86 -18.06
C LEU A 101 1.73 23.08 -17.54
N ARG A 102 1.39 24.30 -17.97
CA ARG A 102 2.02 25.53 -17.45
C ARG A 102 1.88 25.66 -15.93
N GLN A 103 0.71 25.35 -15.38
CA GLN A 103 0.50 25.32 -13.93
C GLN A 103 1.35 24.24 -13.24
N SER A 104 1.58 23.10 -13.88
CA SER A 104 2.46 22.05 -13.38
C SER A 104 3.93 22.50 -13.37
N VAL A 105 4.37 23.19 -14.42
CA VAL A 105 5.71 23.83 -14.48
C VAL A 105 5.88 24.82 -13.33
N GLU A 106 4.89 25.69 -13.10
CA GLU A 106 4.88 26.65 -11.99
C GLU A 106 4.89 25.96 -10.62
N ALA A 107 4.06 24.93 -10.42
CA ALA A 107 3.96 24.20 -9.15
C ALA A 107 5.28 23.53 -8.73
N ASN A 108 6.10 23.10 -9.71
CA ASN A 108 7.42 22.54 -9.44
C ASN A 108 8.53 23.61 -9.35
N GLY A 109 8.25 24.86 -9.73
CA GLY A 109 9.26 25.92 -9.83
C GLY A 109 10.28 25.67 -10.95
N PHE A 110 9.87 25.02 -12.04
CA PHE A 110 10.77 24.76 -13.16
C PHE A 110 10.95 26.00 -14.04
N GLU A 111 12.19 26.50 -14.14
CA GLU A 111 12.55 27.63 -15.01
C GLU A 111 13.08 27.20 -16.38
N ASN A 112 13.27 25.90 -16.56
CA ASN A 112 13.94 25.30 -17.71
C ASN A 112 13.00 24.52 -18.65
N ILE A 113 11.69 24.72 -18.52
CA ILE A 113 10.65 24.13 -19.37
C ILE A 113 9.92 25.24 -20.12
N SER A 114 9.84 25.12 -21.45
CA SER A 114 9.05 26.01 -22.31
C SER A 114 7.84 25.26 -22.89
N VAL A 115 6.64 25.82 -22.74
CA VAL A 115 5.39 25.21 -23.24
C VAL A 115 4.93 25.95 -24.50
N HIS A 116 4.88 25.22 -25.62
CA HIS A 116 4.49 25.70 -26.94
C HIS A 116 3.09 25.19 -27.30
N GLN A 117 2.14 26.11 -27.39
CA GLN A 117 0.75 25.77 -27.74
C GLN A 117 0.55 25.86 -29.26
N LEU A 118 0.94 24.79 -29.95
CA LEU A 118 0.80 24.60 -31.38
C LEU A 118 0.77 23.11 -31.69
N ALA A 119 0.25 22.73 -32.86
CA ALA A 119 0.41 21.38 -33.39
C ALA A 119 1.54 21.36 -34.43
N LEU A 120 2.29 20.27 -34.45
CA LEU A 120 3.30 20.04 -35.47
C LEU A 120 2.72 19.28 -36.66
N SER A 121 3.11 19.67 -37.87
CA SER A 121 2.68 19.06 -39.13
C SER A 121 3.79 19.23 -40.20
N ASP A 122 3.46 18.92 -41.45
CA ASP A 122 4.34 19.14 -42.61
C ASP A 122 4.21 20.56 -43.21
N SER A 123 3.38 21.42 -42.63
CA SER A 123 3.19 22.81 -43.03
C SER A 123 2.85 23.73 -41.87
N THR A 124 3.12 25.03 -42.04
CA THR A 124 2.74 26.10 -41.10
C THR A 124 1.36 26.66 -41.43
N GLY A 125 0.62 27.15 -40.44
CA GLY A 125 -0.66 27.83 -40.68
C GLY A 125 -1.64 27.70 -39.52
N ASP A 126 -2.91 27.56 -39.86
CA ASP A 126 -3.99 27.26 -38.91
C ASP A 126 -4.56 25.86 -39.23
N GLY A 127 -4.94 25.12 -38.20
CA GLY A 127 -5.60 23.83 -38.31
C GLY A 127 -6.71 23.66 -37.27
N PHE A 128 -7.35 22.50 -37.28
CA PHE A 128 -8.37 22.11 -36.31
C PHE A 128 -7.89 20.89 -35.53
N LEU A 129 -8.02 20.93 -34.21
CA LEU A 129 -7.73 19.82 -33.31
C LEU A 129 -9.07 19.28 -32.79
N THR A 130 -9.34 17.99 -32.96
CA THR A 130 -10.48 17.34 -32.31
C THR A 130 -10.21 17.24 -30.81
N ILE A 131 -11.13 17.76 -30.01
CA ILE A 131 -11.09 17.68 -28.55
C ILE A 131 -11.94 16.49 -28.10
N SER A 132 -11.26 15.46 -27.63
CA SER A 132 -11.84 14.26 -27.07
C SER A 132 -12.11 14.43 -25.57
N ASN A 133 -12.84 13.49 -24.96
CA ASN A 133 -13.06 13.49 -23.51
C ASN A 133 -11.74 13.35 -22.71
N SER A 134 -10.74 12.71 -23.30
CA SER A 134 -9.41 12.53 -22.72
C SER A 134 -8.39 13.16 -23.67
N PRO A 135 -7.53 14.09 -23.20
CA PRO A 135 -6.61 14.82 -24.07
C PRO A 135 -5.62 13.94 -24.83
N GLU A 136 -5.36 12.73 -24.32
CA GLU A 136 -4.54 11.71 -24.96
C GLU A 136 -5.11 11.29 -26.31
N LEU A 137 -6.40 11.49 -26.57
CA LEU A 137 -7.08 11.11 -27.82
C LEU A 137 -7.37 12.31 -28.73
N ASN A 138 -6.69 13.44 -28.50
CA ASN A 138 -6.83 14.63 -29.33
C ASN A 138 -6.00 14.47 -30.60
N ALA A 139 -6.63 14.63 -31.76
CA ALA A 139 -5.98 14.45 -33.06
C ALA A 139 -6.31 15.60 -34.01
N LEU A 140 -5.40 15.90 -34.95
CA LEU A 140 -5.67 16.88 -36.00
C LEU A 140 -6.85 16.44 -36.89
N ALA A 141 -7.72 17.38 -37.20
CA ALA A 141 -8.92 17.19 -38.03
C ALA A 141 -8.78 17.90 -39.38
N GLU A 142 -9.38 17.30 -40.41
CA GLU A 142 -9.42 17.91 -41.76
C GLU A 142 -10.35 19.13 -41.82
N GLU A 143 -11.46 19.10 -41.06
CA GLU A 143 -12.49 20.14 -41.07
C GLU A 143 -12.94 20.52 -39.66
N ALA A 144 -13.48 21.74 -39.53
CA ALA A 144 -14.07 22.22 -38.28
C ALA A 144 -15.35 21.44 -37.96
N SER A 145 -15.51 21.05 -36.69
CA SER A 145 -16.72 20.46 -36.14
C SER A 145 -17.04 21.05 -34.75
N GLU A 146 -18.18 20.67 -34.16
CA GLU A 146 -18.61 21.17 -32.84
C GLU A 146 -17.59 20.90 -31.72
N ASN A 147 -16.79 19.83 -31.84
CA ASN A 147 -15.80 19.42 -30.85
C ASN A 147 -14.37 19.70 -31.31
N THR A 148 -14.15 20.72 -32.14
CA THR A 148 -12.79 21.10 -32.58
C THR A 148 -12.36 22.45 -32.04
N GLU A 149 -11.06 22.55 -31.71
CA GLU A 149 -10.38 23.78 -31.37
C GLU A 149 -9.53 24.24 -32.56
N LYS A 150 -9.54 25.55 -32.86
CA LYS A 150 -8.62 26.11 -33.86
C LYS A 150 -7.23 26.26 -33.23
N VAL A 151 -6.22 25.65 -33.85
CA VAL A 151 -4.84 25.64 -33.34
C VAL A 151 -3.85 26.15 -34.38
N ALA A 152 -2.74 26.73 -33.92
CA ALA A 152 -1.64 27.10 -34.80
C ALA A 152 -0.88 25.84 -35.24
N LEU A 153 -0.52 25.77 -36.51
CA LEU A 153 0.33 24.73 -37.09
C LEU A 153 1.74 25.27 -37.32
N SER A 154 2.74 24.46 -36.97
CA SER A 154 4.14 24.69 -37.33
C SER A 154 4.76 23.42 -37.88
N THR A 155 5.87 23.55 -38.60
CA THR A 155 6.76 22.40 -38.86
C THR A 155 7.76 22.26 -37.73
N LEU A 156 8.35 21.07 -37.58
CA LEU A 156 9.40 20.84 -36.59
C LEU A 156 10.65 21.67 -36.91
N ASP A 157 11.00 21.81 -38.20
CA ASP A 157 12.11 22.66 -38.64
C ASP A 157 11.89 24.14 -38.25
N GLN A 158 10.67 24.66 -38.41
CA GLN A 158 10.33 26.04 -38.05
C GLN A 158 10.37 26.23 -36.52
N LEU A 159 9.83 25.29 -35.74
CA LEU A 159 9.87 25.36 -34.28
C LEU A 159 11.31 25.36 -33.75
N MET A 160 12.17 24.49 -34.27
CA MET A 160 13.60 24.44 -33.94
C MET A 160 14.26 25.80 -34.19
N SER A 161 14.04 26.38 -35.38
CA SER A 161 14.60 27.69 -35.75
C SER A 161 14.12 28.83 -34.84
N ASP A 162 12.83 28.83 -34.46
CA ASP A 162 12.23 29.94 -33.72
C ASP A 162 12.47 29.88 -32.23
N ALA A 163 12.47 28.68 -31.64
CA ALA A 163 12.46 28.51 -30.19
C ALA A 163 13.82 28.11 -29.60
N PHE A 164 14.65 27.38 -30.34
CA PHE A 164 15.90 26.83 -29.80
C PHE A 164 16.98 26.53 -30.87
N PRO A 165 17.36 27.51 -31.72
CA PRO A 165 18.22 27.28 -32.89
C PRO A 165 19.65 26.80 -32.57
N ASP A 166 20.15 27.08 -31.36
CA ASP A 166 21.52 26.75 -30.94
C ASP A 166 21.61 25.46 -30.10
N GLU A 167 20.49 24.75 -29.89
CA GLU A 167 20.42 23.60 -28.98
C GLU A 167 20.56 22.27 -29.72
N GLN A 168 21.28 21.32 -29.13
CA GLN A 168 21.37 19.96 -29.66
C GLN A 168 20.38 19.06 -28.93
N ILE A 169 19.32 18.60 -29.61
CA ILE A 169 18.31 17.74 -28.97
C ILE A 169 18.83 16.30 -28.76
N ASP A 170 18.68 15.81 -27.54
CA ASP A 170 19.08 14.47 -27.10
C ASP A 170 17.97 13.44 -27.20
N PHE A 171 16.75 13.87 -26.88
CA PHE A 171 15.60 12.99 -26.79
C PHE A 171 14.34 13.68 -27.32
N VAL A 172 13.54 12.95 -28.07
CA VAL A 172 12.24 13.37 -28.57
C VAL A 172 11.19 12.34 -28.13
N LYS A 173 10.14 12.77 -27.44
CA LYS A 173 8.88 12.00 -27.40
C LYS A 173 8.03 12.47 -28.57
N LEU A 174 7.56 11.55 -29.40
CA LEU A 174 6.72 11.81 -30.56
C LEU A 174 5.45 10.98 -30.47
N ASP A 175 4.38 11.61 -30.01
CA ASP A 175 3.10 10.97 -29.72
C ASP A 175 2.01 11.99 -30.08
N ALA A 176 1.60 11.98 -31.35
CA ALA A 176 0.77 13.04 -31.92
C ALA A 176 -0.50 12.46 -32.56
N GLU A 177 -0.96 11.31 -32.04
CA GLU A 177 -2.21 10.64 -32.38
C GLU A 177 -2.44 10.56 -33.90
N GLY A 178 -1.43 10.09 -34.64
CA GLY A 178 -1.49 9.86 -36.09
C GLY A 178 -0.81 10.93 -36.96
N ALA A 179 -0.31 12.02 -36.37
CA ALA A 179 0.40 13.07 -37.11
C ALA A 179 1.91 12.81 -37.26
N GLU A 180 2.44 11.69 -36.77
CA GLU A 180 3.88 11.42 -36.63
C GLU A 180 4.60 11.48 -37.98
N GLU A 181 4.05 10.87 -39.03
CA GLU A 181 4.65 10.89 -40.37
C GLU A 181 4.69 12.30 -40.97
N SER A 182 3.65 13.11 -40.76
CA SER A 182 3.62 14.51 -41.20
C SER A 182 4.67 15.34 -40.46
N ILE A 183 4.84 15.10 -39.17
CA ILE A 183 5.87 15.76 -38.35
C ILE A 183 7.28 15.38 -38.84
N ILE A 184 7.52 14.10 -39.16
CA ILE A 184 8.78 13.65 -39.77
C ILE A 184 9.02 14.37 -41.11
N ARG A 185 7.99 14.50 -41.96
CA ARG A 185 8.09 15.23 -43.23
C ARG A 185 8.39 16.73 -43.04
N GLY A 186 7.83 17.35 -42.01
CA GLY A 186 8.10 18.75 -41.61
C GLY A 186 9.37 18.97 -40.80
N GLY A 187 10.06 17.89 -40.41
CA GLY A 187 11.29 17.91 -39.59
C GLY A 187 12.51 17.41 -40.33
N LYS A 188 12.55 17.51 -41.67
CA LYS A 188 13.63 16.91 -42.48
C LYS A 188 14.99 17.51 -42.15
N GLN A 189 15.06 18.82 -41.94
CA GLN A 189 16.32 19.47 -41.56
C GLN A 189 16.70 19.08 -40.14
N PHE A 190 15.74 19.09 -39.21
CA PHE A 190 15.93 18.68 -37.83
C PHE A 190 16.51 17.25 -37.74
N PHE A 191 15.89 16.28 -38.39
CA PHE A 191 16.38 14.90 -38.37
C PHE A 191 17.67 14.69 -39.18
N ALA A 192 18.04 15.60 -40.09
CA ALA A 192 19.33 15.56 -40.78
C ALA A 192 20.47 16.08 -39.90
N GLU A 193 20.24 17.19 -39.19
CA GLU A 193 21.24 17.89 -38.37
C GLU A 193 21.35 17.32 -36.96
N HIS A 194 20.28 16.73 -36.43
CA HIS A 194 20.25 16.12 -35.11
C HIS A 194 20.26 14.58 -35.16
N SER A 195 20.65 13.99 -34.03
CA SER A 195 20.63 12.56 -33.77
C SER A 195 20.02 12.26 -32.38
N PRO A 196 18.76 12.68 -32.12
CA PRO A 196 18.10 12.34 -30.87
C PRO A 196 17.77 10.84 -30.80
N LEU A 197 17.60 10.35 -29.58
CA LEU A 197 16.75 9.18 -29.36
C LEU A 197 15.29 9.61 -29.50
N VAL A 198 14.47 8.87 -30.22
CA VAL A 198 13.04 9.19 -30.41
C VAL A 198 12.19 8.09 -29.82
N MET A 199 11.26 8.40 -28.93
CA MET A 199 10.21 7.47 -28.51
C MET A 199 8.95 7.75 -29.33
N PHE A 200 8.34 6.72 -29.91
CA PHE A 200 7.15 6.85 -30.75
C PHE A 200 6.21 5.65 -30.61
N GLU A 201 4.93 5.85 -30.91
CA GLU A 201 3.91 4.82 -30.75
C GLU A 201 4.08 3.67 -31.78
N LEU A 202 4.03 2.43 -31.30
CA LEU A 202 4.07 1.21 -32.11
C LEU A 202 2.74 0.95 -32.82
N LYS A 203 1.62 1.31 -32.19
CA LYS A 203 0.28 0.89 -32.63
C LYS A 203 -0.63 2.08 -32.83
N HIS A 204 -1.20 2.25 -34.02
CA HIS A 204 -2.30 3.20 -34.21
C HIS A 204 -3.61 2.43 -34.35
N GLY A 205 -4.62 2.73 -33.52
CA GLY A 205 -5.94 2.08 -33.59
C GLY A 205 -5.92 0.55 -33.39
N GLY A 206 -4.91 0.01 -32.70
CA GLY A 206 -4.74 -1.42 -32.40
C GLY A 206 -3.88 -2.21 -33.41
N GLU A 207 -3.51 -1.60 -34.54
CA GLU A 207 -2.63 -2.20 -35.55
C GLU A 207 -1.21 -1.66 -35.44
N VAL A 208 -0.21 -2.50 -35.74
CA VAL A 208 1.20 -2.08 -35.74
C VAL A 208 1.44 -1.09 -36.90
N ASN A 209 1.94 0.10 -36.57
CA ASN A 209 2.23 1.17 -37.52
C ASN A 209 3.57 0.92 -38.25
N LYS A 210 3.53 0.00 -39.23
CA LYS A 210 4.72 -0.36 -40.02
C LYS A 210 5.23 0.79 -40.90
N SER A 211 4.35 1.69 -41.34
CA SER A 211 4.77 2.83 -42.19
C SER A 211 5.58 3.85 -41.40
N LEU A 212 5.23 4.09 -40.12
CA LEU A 212 6.03 4.95 -39.25
C LEU A 212 7.42 4.37 -38.97
N ILE A 213 7.52 3.05 -38.72
CA ILE A 213 8.82 2.39 -38.56
C ILE A 213 9.67 2.55 -39.84
N ALA A 214 9.08 2.30 -41.01
CA ALA A 214 9.76 2.49 -42.29
C ALA A 214 10.19 3.95 -42.53
N ALA A 215 9.35 4.92 -42.14
CA ALA A 215 9.67 6.35 -42.26
C ALA A 215 10.90 6.73 -41.42
N PHE A 216 11.06 6.16 -40.23
CA PHE A 216 12.26 6.31 -39.41
C PHE A 216 13.48 5.59 -40.01
N GLU A 217 13.30 4.38 -40.55
CA GLU A 217 14.37 3.65 -41.24
C GLU A 217 14.91 4.41 -42.46
N ASP A 218 14.03 5.04 -43.24
CA ASP A 218 14.38 5.84 -44.41
C ASP A 218 15.27 7.06 -44.07
N ILE A 219 15.16 7.58 -42.84
CA ILE A 219 16.01 8.67 -42.32
C ILE A 219 17.18 8.18 -41.44
N GLY A 220 17.46 6.87 -41.47
CA GLY A 220 18.65 6.26 -40.87
C GLY A 220 18.52 5.83 -39.41
N TYR A 221 17.30 5.75 -38.88
CA TYR A 221 17.03 5.29 -37.52
C TYR A 221 16.82 3.77 -37.50
N LYS A 222 17.22 3.14 -36.41
CA LYS A 222 16.88 1.74 -36.11
C LYS A 222 15.92 1.67 -34.93
N ALA A 223 15.01 0.71 -34.96
CA ALA A 223 14.02 0.50 -33.90
C ALA A 223 14.58 -0.36 -32.75
N TYR A 224 14.17 -0.01 -31.54
CA TYR A 224 14.54 -0.63 -30.28
C TYR A 224 13.32 -0.71 -29.36
N VAL A 225 13.31 -1.67 -28.45
CA VAL A 225 12.26 -1.86 -27.44
C VAL A 225 12.84 -1.80 -26.03
N SER A 226 12.09 -1.23 -25.10
CA SER A 226 12.47 -1.13 -23.68
C SER A 226 12.32 -2.46 -22.96
N ILE A 227 13.27 -2.78 -22.08
CA ILE A 227 13.23 -3.95 -21.20
C ILE A 227 12.92 -3.48 -19.78
N ARG A 228 11.68 -3.70 -19.34
CA ARG A 228 11.16 -3.23 -18.04
C ARG A 228 12.08 -3.51 -16.84
N GLY A 229 12.55 -4.74 -16.66
CA GLY A 229 13.34 -5.11 -15.47
C GLY A 229 14.77 -4.56 -15.45
N ILE A 230 15.27 -4.10 -16.61
CA ILE A 230 16.65 -3.61 -16.79
C ILE A 230 16.67 -2.09 -16.97
N GLN A 231 15.58 -1.51 -17.46
CA GLN A 231 15.49 -0.12 -17.92
C GLN A 231 16.62 0.17 -18.93
N ALA A 232 16.64 -0.62 -19.99
CA ALA A 232 17.55 -0.49 -21.12
C ALA A 232 16.84 -0.92 -22.40
N LEU A 233 17.40 -0.52 -23.55
CA LEU A 233 16.89 -0.83 -24.87
C LEU A 233 17.56 -2.08 -25.45
N ARG A 234 16.83 -2.87 -26.23
CA ARG A 234 17.37 -3.89 -27.13
C ARG A 234 16.89 -3.67 -28.56
N PRO A 235 17.62 -4.14 -29.58
CA PRO A 235 17.13 -4.13 -30.95
C PRO A 235 15.73 -4.75 -31.05
N PHE A 236 14.86 -4.10 -31.82
CA PHE A 236 13.53 -4.59 -32.13
C PHE A 236 13.55 -5.31 -33.49
N ASP A 237 12.98 -6.51 -33.55
CA ASP A 237 12.86 -7.30 -34.77
C ASP A 237 11.38 -7.52 -35.08
N LEU A 238 10.91 -6.98 -36.21
CA LEU A 238 9.53 -7.11 -36.68
C LEU A 238 9.11 -8.54 -37.01
N SER A 239 10.07 -9.49 -37.09
CA SER A 239 9.79 -10.91 -37.27
C SER A 239 9.50 -11.65 -35.96
N GLU A 240 9.84 -11.07 -34.81
CA GLU A 240 9.48 -11.59 -33.49
C GLU A 240 7.97 -11.40 -33.21
N GLU A 241 7.41 -12.25 -32.33
CA GLU A 241 6.06 -12.02 -31.82
C GLU A 241 6.03 -10.75 -30.98
N ILE A 242 5.24 -9.76 -31.42
CA ILE A 242 5.06 -8.50 -30.70
C ILE A 242 4.10 -8.72 -29.53
N ASP A 243 4.56 -8.40 -28.32
CA ASP A 243 3.70 -8.47 -27.14
C ASP A 243 2.48 -7.55 -27.30
N GLY A 244 1.29 -8.07 -26.99
CA GLY A 244 0.03 -7.33 -27.10
C GLY A 244 0.01 -6.02 -26.29
N PHE A 245 0.85 -5.91 -25.26
CA PHE A 245 0.95 -4.75 -24.38
C PHE A 245 2.09 -3.78 -24.73
N GLN A 246 2.86 -4.05 -25.80
CA GLN A 246 3.87 -3.10 -26.26
C GLN A 246 3.17 -1.91 -26.93
N LEU A 247 3.35 -0.72 -26.36
CA LEU A 247 2.75 0.53 -26.82
C LEU A 247 3.74 1.37 -27.61
N ASN A 248 4.98 1.51 -27.12
CA ASN A 248 5.96 2.43 -27.67
C ASN A 248 7.21 1.70 -28.19
N LEU A 249 7.87 2.27 -29.18
CA LEU A 249 9.22 1.92 -29.60
C LEU A 249 10.17 3.10 -29.39
N PHE A 250 11.46 2.81 -29.47
CA PHE A 250 12.51 3.79 -29.52
C PHE A 250 13.25 3.71 -30.86
N GLY A 251 13.58 4.84 -31.45
CA GLY A 251 14.38 4.97 -32.67
C GLY A 251 15.65 5.76 -32.38
N CYS A 252 16.82 5.29 -32.85
CA CYS A 252 18.01 6.16 -32.90
C CYS A 252 18.95 5.79 -34.05
N LYS A 253 19.80 6.74 -34.44
CA LYS A 253 20.90 6.53 -35.40
C LYS A 253 22.09 5.82 -34.73
N PRO A 254 23.03 5.24 -35.51
CA PRO A 254 24.15 4.47 -34.98
C PRO A 254 25.05 5.22 -33.97
N ASP A 255 25.26 6.53 -34.15
CA ASP A 255 26.07 7.35 -33.24
C ASP A 255 25.40 7.51 -31.87
N ARG A 256 24.09 7.73 -31.84
CA ARG A 256 23.31 7.78 -30.59
C ARG A 256 23.22 6.40 -29.94
N ALA A 257 23.06 5.33 -30.73
CA ALA A 257 23.07 3.96 -30.22
C ALA A 257 24.38 3.63 -29.49
N GLU A 258 25.53 4.02 -30.06
CA GLU A 258 26.85 3.82 -29.44
C GLU A 258 26.97 4.59 -28.10
N GLN A 259 26.44 5.82 -28.04
CA GLN A 259 26.42 6.61 -26.79
C GLN A 259 25.55 5.97 -25.71
N LEU A 260 24.36 5.47 -26.08
CA LEU A 260 23.46 4.78 -25.16
C LEU A 260 24.07 3.46 -24.68
N ALA A 261 24.74 2.72 -25.55
CA ALA A 261 25.44 1.48 -25.21
C ALA A 261 26.54 1.74 -24.17
N LYS A 262 27.39 2.76 -24.40
CA LYS A 262 28.44 3.18 -23.45
C LYS A 262 27.90 3.57 -22.07
N ARG A 263 26.65 4.05 -21.99
CA ARG A 263 25.95 4.38 -20.74
C ARG A 263 25.21 3.20 -20.11
N GLY A 264 25.29 2.01 -20.69
CA GLY A 264 24.54 0.83 -20.23
C GLY A 264 23.02 0.98 -20.40
N LEU A 265 22.57 1.84 -21.32
CA LEU A 265 21.15 2.08 -21.63
C LEU A 265 20.67 1.33 -22.87
N LEU A 266 21.58 0.69 -23.61
CA LEU A 266 21.27 -0.07 -24.81
C LEU A 266 22.16 -1.32 -24.87
N VAL A 267 21.57 -2.47 -25.17
CA VAL A 267 22.24 -3.77 -25.29
C VAL A 267 22.07 -4.31 -26.71
N GLU A 268 23.08 -4.16 -27.56
CA GLU A 268 23.07 -4.74 -28.91
C GLU A 268 23.55 -6.20 -28.92
N THR A 269 24.45 -6.55 -28.00
CA THR A 269 25.04 -7.88 -27.90
C THR A 269 25.10 -8.30 -26.44
N LEU A 270 24.76 -9.56 -26.18
CA LEU A 270 24.79 -10.13 -24.84
C LEU A 270 26.22 -10.43 -24.40
N SER A 271 26.51 -10.22 -23.12
CA SER A 271 27.77 -10.65 -22.52
C SER A 271 27.79 -12.18 -22.37
N ALA A 272 28.99 -12.77 -22.45
CA ALA A 272 29.16 -14.18 -22.16
C ALA A 272 28.85 -14.46 -20.69
N LEU A 273 28.07 -15.52 -20.42
CA LEU A 273 27.73 -15.92 -19.06
C LEU A 273 28.94 -16.57 -18.37
N PRO A 274 29.16 -16.30 -17.07
CA PRO A 274 30.12 -17.04 -16.25
C PRO A 274 29.79 -18.54 -16.23
N ALA A 275 30.80 -19.37 -15.98
CA ALA A 275 30.64 -20.83 -15.93
C ALA A 275 29.65 -21.32 -14.86
N GLN A 276 29.47 -20.55 -13.78
CA GLN A 276 28.51 -20.83 -12.71
C GLN A 276 27.83 -19.53 -12.26
N ALA A 277 26.51 -19.59 -12.10
CA ALA A 277 25.75 -18.51 -11.48
C ALA A 277 25.88 -18.58 -9.94
N PRO A 278 25.79 -17.44 -9.23
CA PRO A 278 25.70 -17.42 -7.77
C PRO A 278 24.52 -18.25 -7.26
N ASP A 279 24.65 -18.74 -6.03
CA ASP A 279 23.59 -19.50 -5.39
C ASP A 279 22.33 -18.65 -5.21
N TRP A 280 21.20 -19.13 -5.72
CA TRP A 280 19.89 -18.47 -5.64
C TRP A 280 19.53 -17.98 -4.23
N SER A 281 19.98 -18.70 -3.20
CA SER A 281 19.63 -18.41 -1.82
C SER A 281 20.30 -17.17 -1.25
N LEU A 282 21.34 -16.66 -1.91
CA LEU A 282 21.94 -15.37 -1.57
C LEU A 282 20.95 -14.22 -1.70
N VAL A 283 19.98 -14.31 -2.62
CA VAL A 283 18.97 -13.27 -2.85
C VAL A 283 17.63 -13.69 -2.26
N ILE A 284 17.11 -14.85 -2.67
CA ILE A 284 15.72 -15.22 -2.40
C ILE A 284 15.45 -15.40 -0.91
N ARG A 285 16.37 -15.99 -0.12
CA ARG A 285 16.14 -16.18 1.33
C ARG A 285 16.25 -14.91 2.16
N GLN A 286 16.89 -13.88 1.64
CA GLN A 286 17.00 -12.60 2.35
C GLN A 286 15.71 -11.79 2.27
N GLN A 287 14.77 -12.19 1.39
CA GLN A 287 13.49 -11.51 1.25
C GLN A 287 12.62 -11.73 2.50
N PRO A 288 11.97 -10.68 3.04
CA PRO A 288 11.13 -10.77 4.24
C PRO A 288 10.11 -11.91 4.23
N TRP A 289 9.41 -12.16 3.12
CA TRP A 289 8.44 -13.25 3.02
C TRP A 289 9.08 -14.66 3.02
N ALA A 290 10.34 -14.79 2.61
CA ALA A 290 11.05 -16.07 2.52
C ALA A 290 11.68 -16.51 3.85
N THR A 291 11.89 -15.56 4.78
CA THR A 291 12.59 -15.82 6.06
C THR A 291 11.96 -16.93 6.91
N MET A 292 10.62 -17.07 6.90
CA MET A 292 9.90 -18.06 7.70
C MET A 292 10.00 -19.50 7.18
N ILE A 293 10.34 -19.70 5.90
CA ILE A 293 10.35 -21.01 5.21
C ILE A 293 11.71 -21.35 4.60
N GLY A 294 12.63 -20.39 4.57
CA GLY A 294 13.94 -20.53 3.92
C GLY A 294 14.81 -21.66 4.46
N GLY A 295 14.64 -22.06 5.72
CA GLY A 295 15.35 -23.20 6.32
C GLY A 295 14.98 -24.55 5.70
N VAL A 296 13.74 -24.72 5.25
CA VAL A 296 13.29 -25.92 4.52
C VAL A 296 13.93 -25.97 3.12
N TRP A 297 14.02 -24.81 2.47
CA TRP A 297 14.57 -24.71 1.11
C TRP A 297 16.10 -24.87 1.02
N LEU A 298 16.84 -24.71 2.12
CA LEU A 298 18.26 -25.09 2.20
C LEU A 298 18.46 -26.56 1.86
N LYS A 299 17.68 -27.42 2.52
CA LYS A 299 17.77 -28.86 2.35
C LYS A 299 17.34 -29.27 0.94
N TRP A 300 16.28 -28.64 0.44
CA TRP A 300 15.83 -28.85 -0.94
C TRP A 300 16.92 -28.47 -1.96
N GLY A 301 17.57 -27.32 -1.81
CA GLY A 301 18.60 -26.85 -2.75
C GLY A 301 19.79 -27.79 -2.87
N GLN A 302 20.18 -28.45 -1.77
CA GLN A 302 21.25 -29.47 -1.74
C GLN A 302 20.85 -30.78 -2.42
N GLN A 303 19.56 -31.07 -2.51
CA GLN A 303 18.99 -32.30 -3.08
C GLN A 303 18.35 -32.07 -4.45
N ALA A 304 18.41 -30.84 -4.99
CA ALA A 304 17.65 -30.48 -6.19
C ALA A 304 17.99 -31.37 -7.39
N ASP A 305 19.25 -31.74 -7.59
CA ASP A 305 19.66 -32.63 -8.67
C ASP A 305 19.08 -34.05 -8.50
N ASP A 306 19.12 -34.59 -7.28
CA ASP A 306 18.54 -35.90 -6.94
C ASP A 306 17.01 -35.93 -7.11
N LEU A 307 16.36 -34.78 -6.93
CA LEU A 307 14.92 -34.58 -7.11
C LEU A 307 14.53 -34.23 -8.56
N GLY A 308 15.48 -34.20 -9.51
CA GLY A 308 15.22 -33.83 -10.90
C GLY A 308 14.87 -32.34 -11.09
N ALA A 309 15.25 -31.49 -10.14
CA ALA A 309 14.97 -30.05 -10.10
C ALA A 309 16.23 -29.17 -10.27
N GLY A 310 17.36 -29.75 -10.69
CA GLY A 310 18.61 -29.02 -10.95
C GLY A 310 18.44 -27.86 -11.91
N GLN A 311 17.71 -28.08 -13.02
CA GLN A 311 17.42 -27.02 -14.00
C GLN A 311 16.59 -25.86 -13.42
N TYR A 312 15.61 -26.17 -12.56
CA TYR A 312 14.80 -25.17 -11.87
C TYR A 312 15.65 -24.36 -10.87
N ARG A 313 16.50 -25.04 -10.08
CA ARG A 313 17.47 -24.39 -9.19
C ARG A 313 18.38 -23.44 -9.98
N ASP A 314 18.91 -23.89 -11.11
CA ASP A 314 19.82 -23.09 -11.93
C ASP A 314 19.10 -21.88 -12.55
N ALA A 315 17.83 -22.01 -12.93
CA ALA A 315 17.00 -20.89 -13.37
C ALA A 315 16.86 -19.81 -12.26
N LEU A 316 16.60 -20.23 -11.02
CA LEU A 316 16.56 -19.31 -9.87
C LEU A 316 17.93 -18.64 -9.62
N SER A 317 19.02 -19.38 -9.77
CA SER A 317 20.39 -18.87 -9.62
C SER A 317 20.73 -17.83 -10.70
N HIS A 318 20.34 -18.06 -11.96
CA HIS A 318 20.51 -17.06 -13.02
C HIS A 318 19.67 -15.81 -12.78
N TRP A 319 18.42 -15.94 -12.30
CA TRP A 319 17.64 -14.77 -11.89
C TRP A 319 18.32 -14.01 -10.74
N ALA A 320 18.77 -14.72 -9.70
CA ALA A 320 19.48 -14.11 -8.57
C ALA A 320 20.76 -13.38 -9.01
N ALA A 321 21.51 -13.94 -9.96
CA ALA A 321 22.66 -13.28 -10.57
C ALA A 321 22.27 -11.95 -11.22
N ALA A 322 21.19 -11.93 -12.01
CA ALA A 322 20.69 -10.70 -12.61
C ALA A 322 20.21 -9.67 -11.56
N SER A 323 19.67 -10.11 -10.42
CA SER A 323 19.28 -9.22 -9.32
C SER A 323 20.48 -8.62 -8.58
N LEU A 324 21.59 -9.37 -8.48
CA LEU A 324 22.84 -8.91 -7.87
C LEU A 324 23.61 -7.94 -8.79
N ILE A 325 23.43 -8.07 -10.10
CA ILE A 325 23.94 -7.15 -11.12
C ILE A 325 22.98 -5.96 -11.19
N GLY A 326 23.16 -5.00 -10.30
CA GLY A 326 22.43 -3.73 -10.28
C GLY A 326 23.36 -2.59 -9.86
N PRO A 327 22.93 -1.32 -9.95
CA PRO A 327 23.73 -0.20 -9.45
C PRO A 327 23.97 -0.40 -7.95
N GLN A 328 25.17 -0.82 -7.57
CA GLN A 328 25.64 -0.69 -6.20
C GLN A 328 25.76 0.82 -5.94
N PRO A 329 25.11 1.38 -4.90
CA PRO A 329 25.32 2.78 -4.55
C PRO A 329 26.80 2.94 -4.15
N THR A 330 27.61 3.51 -5.04
CA THR A 330 28.91 4.05 -4.66
C THR A 330 28.64 5.32 -3.83
N SER A 331 29.51 5.59 -2.85
CA SER A 331 29.39 6.71 -1.91
C SER A 331 29.32 8.11 -2.55
N ASP A 332 29.51 8.20 -3.86
CA ASP A 332 29.53 9.41 -4.68
C ASP A 332 28.37 9.49 -5.70
N GLY A 333 27.53 8.45 -5.86
CA GLY A 333 26.30 8.52 -6.64
C GLY A 333 26.45 8.74 -8.16
N THR A 334 27.66 8.62 -8.72
CA THR A 334 27.96 9.10 -10.09
C THR A 334 28.34 8.03 -11.10
N THR A 335 28.37 6.73 -10.76
CA THR A 335 28.81 5.70 -11.73
C THR A 335 27.61 4.88 -12.23
N PRO A 336 27.07 5.16 -13.44
CA PRO A 336 26.08 4.28 -14.06
C PRO A 336 26.65 2.87 -14.26
N PRO A 337 25.80 1.82 -14.30
CA PRO A 337 26.28 0.47 -14.59
C PRO A 337 27.02 0.47 -15.94
N ASP A 338 28.22 -0.12 -15.96
CA ASP A 338 28.97 -0.31 -17.19
C ASP A 338 28.10 -1.10 -18.20
N SER A 339 28.21 -0.74 -19.48
CA SER A 339 27.62 -1.44 -20.63
C SER A 339 27.64 -2.96 -20.51
N GLU A 340 28.77 -3.52 -20.06
CA GLU A 340 28.99 -4.95 -19.85
C GLU A 340 28.07 -5.52 -18.76
N ALA A 341 27.83 -4.77 -17.68
CA ALA A 341 26.96 -5.20 -16.58
C ALA A 341 25.49 -5.27 -17.01
N THR A 342 25.00 -4.26 -17.74
CA THR A 342 23.63 -4.28 -18.28
C THR A 342 23.44 -5.46 -19.25
N ALA A 343 24.40 -5.69 -20.14
CA ALA A 343 24.36 -6.80 -21.08
C ALA A 343 24.43 -8.17 -20.39
N LEU A 344 25.26 -8.31 -19.34
CA LEU A 344 25.37 -9.52 -18.54
C LEU A 344 24.08 -9.78 -17.74
N ARG A 345 23.46 -8.73 -17.20
CA ARG A 345 22.16 -8.82 -16.51
C ARG A 345 21.08 -9.38 -17.44
N LEU A 346 21.00 -8.87 -18.67
CA LEU A 346 20.06 -9.38 -19.68
C LEU A 346 20.34 -10.84 -20.04
N ALA A 347 21.62 -11.19 -20.24
CA ALA A 347 22.01 -12.57 -20.53
C ALA A 347 21.57 -13.54 -19.41
N HIS A 348 21.73 -13.15 -18.14
CA HIS A 348 21.26 -13.94 -17.00
C HIS A 348 19.74 -14.10 -16.98
N LEU A 349 18.96 -13.03 -17.22
CA LEU A 349 17.50 -13.12 -17.27
C LEU A 349 17.01 -14.02 -18.42
N GLN A 350 17.61 -13.91 -19.60
CA GLN A 350 17.27 -14.77 -20.74
C GLN A 350 17.60 -16.24 -20.46
N GLN A 351 18.75 -16.52 -19.85
CA GLN A 351 19.11 -17.87 -19.42
C GLN A 351 18.15 -18.40 -18.35
N ALA A 352 17.77 -17.57 -17.38
CA ALA A 352 16.79 -17.93 -16.36
C ALA A 352 15.45 -18.30 -17.01
N TRP A 353 14.98 -17.52 -17.99
CA TRP A 353 13.75 -17.79 -18.72
C TRP A 353 13.80 -19.10 -19.52
N GLN A 354 14.89 -19.33 -20.24
CA GLN A 354 15.08 -20.56 -21.01
C GLN A 354 15.08 -21.80 -20.11
N LEU A 355 15.83 -21.77 -19.00
CA LEU A 355 15.90 -22.89 -18.06
C LEU A 355 14.55 -23.09 -17.36
N MET A 356 13.89 -22.02 -16.93
CA MET A 356 12.60 -22.07 -16.25
C MET A 356 11.52 -22.69 -17.12
N THR A 357 11.38 -22.25 -18.37
CA THR A 357 10.32 -22.71 -19.27
C THR A 357 10.53 -24.12 -19.80
N THR A 358 11.76 -24.64 -19.75
CA THR A 358 12.08 -26.00 -20.21
C THR A 358 12.21 -27.02 -19.08
N CYS A 359 12.21 -26.59 -17.81
CA CYS A 359 12.34 -27.50 -16.68
C CYS A 359 11.09 -28.37 -16.45
N PRO A 360 11.25 -29.61 -15.93
CA PRO A 360 10.13 -30.50 -15.66
C PRO A 360 9.06 -29.89 -14.74
N GLN A 361 9.47 -29.09 -13.76
CA GLN A 361 8.57 -28.49 -12.76
C GLN A 361 7.59 -27.51 -13.41
N TYR A 362 8.05 -26.69 -14.37
CA TYR A 362 7.19 -25.79 -15.12
C TYR A 362 6.24 -26.56 -16.06
N GLN A 363 6.73 -27.60 -16.73
CA GLN A 363 5.91 -28.45 -17.62
C GLN A 363 4.84 -29.25 -16.86
N GLN A 364 5.10 -29.57 -15.59
CA GLN A 364 4.15 -30.20 -14.67
C GLN A 364 3.25 -29.19 -13.95
N GLU A 365 3.37 -27.90 -14.29
CA GLU A 365 2.58 -26.81 -13.70
C GLU A 365 2.74 -26.69 -12.17
N ASP A 366 3.94 -26.96 -11.63
CA ASP A 366 4.22 -26.73 -10.22
C ASP A 366 4.03 -25.24 -9.88
N PRO A 367 3.26 -24.88 -8.83
CA PRO A 367 2.99 -23.49 -8.48
C PRO A 367 4.26 -22.64 -8.28
N SER A 368 5.30 -23.21 -7.65
CA SER A 368 6.56 -22.50 -7.37
C SER A 368 7.26 -22.10 -8.67
N ALA A 369 7.25 -23.02 -9.65
CA ALA A 369 7.81 -22.80 -10.97
C ALA A 369 6.98 -21.80 -11.79
N LEU A 370 5.65 -21.90 -11.77
CA LEU A 370 4.77 -20.95 -12.46
C LEU A 370 4.93 -19.53 -11.92
N ILE A 371 4.91 -19.34 -10.60
CA ILE A 371 5.08 -18.02 -9.98
C ILE A 371 6.45 -17.43 -10.35
N SER A 372 7.51 -18.24 -10.29
CA SER A 372 8.86 -17.81 -10.65
C SER A 372 8.98 -17.48 -12.14
N ALA A 373 8.36 -18.27 -13.01
CA ALA A 373 8.30 -18.00 -14.45
C ALA A 373 7.57 -16.69 -14.74
N ALA A 374 6.46 -16.41 -14.06
CA ALA A 374 5.75 -15.14 -14.19
C ALA A 374 6.66 -13.95 -13.81
N ARG A 375 7.42 -14.06 -12.72
CA ARG A 375 8.36 -13.00 -12.32
C ARG A 375 9.46 -12.78 -13.36
N ILE A 376 10.08 -13.85 -13.87
CA ILE A 376 11.13 -13.75 -14.90
C ILE A 376 10.55 -13.15 -16.20
N ALA A 377 9.36 -13.58 -16.62
CA ALA A 377 8.67 -13.03 -17.79
C ALA A 377 8.45 -11.52 -17.65
N ARG A 378 8.00 -11.06 -16.48
CA ARG A 378 7.83 -9.64 -16.17
C ARG A 378 9.14 -8.87 -16.32
N ASP A 379 10.23 -9.37 -15.74
CA ASP A 379 11.53 -8.70 -15.75
C ASP A 379 12.10 -8.59 -17.18
N LEU A 380 11.74 -9.53 -18.07
CA LEU A 380 12.06 -9.53 -19.51
C LEU A 380 11.06 -8.75 -20.39
N ALA A 381 10.05 -8.09 -19.81
CA ALA A 381 8.95 -7.43 -20.52
C ALA A 381 8.09 -8.36 -21.41
N LEU A 382 8.00 -9.65 -21.07
CA LEU A 382 7.12 -10.65 -21.71
C LEU A 382 5.74 -10.68 -21.02
N ARG A 383 5.03 -9.54 -21.06
CA ARG A 383 3.80 -9.30 -20.27
C ARG A 383 2.65 -10.24 -20.65
N SER A 384 2.49 -10.55 -21.93
CA SER A 384 1.48 -11.51 -22.40
C SER A 384 1.73 -12.92 -21.86
N ALA A 385 3.00 -13.35 -21.79
CA ALA A 385 3.37 -14.63 -21.20
C ALA A 385 3.16 -14.62 -19.68
N GLN A 386 3.60 -13.55 -19.00
CA GLN A 386 3.41 -13.34 -17.58
C GLN A 386 1.94 -13.50 -17.17
N LEU A 387 1.02 -12.79 -17.84
CA LEU A 387 -0.41 -12.80 -17.47
C LEU A 387 -1.07 -14.17 -17.68
N LYS A 388 -0.68 -14.90 -18.74
CA LYS A 388 -1.12 -16.28 -18.97
C LYS A 388 -0.66 -17.20 -17.83
N ILE A 389 0.61 -17.11 -17.44
CA ILE A 389 1.21 -17.92 -16.37
C ILE A 389 0.57 -17.60 -15.01
N ILE A 390 0.41 -16.31 -14.69
CA ILE A 390 -0.24 -15.87 -13.44
C ILE A 390 -1.67 -16.40 -13.36
N GLY A 391 -2.44 -16.31 -14.44
CA GLY A 391 -3.79 -16.88 -14.50
C GLY A 391 -3.79 -18.36 -14.14
N ARG A 392 -2.88 -19.13 -14.75
CA ARG A 392 -2.76 -20.57 -14.49
C ARG A 392 -2.36 -20.88 -13.04
N ALA A 393 -1.42 -20.11 -12.48
CA ALA A 393 -0.99 -20.28 -11.09
C ALA A 393 -2.11 -19.99 -10.08
N ILE A 394 -2.93 -18.96 -10.34
CA ILE A 394 -4.11 -18.65 -9.53
C ILE A 394 -5.12 -19.81 -9.57
N ASP A 395 -5.40 -20.36 -10.75
CA ASP A 395 -6.35 -21.47 -10.90
C ASP A 395 -5.91 -22.71 -10.09
N ILE A 396 -4.61 -23.01 -10.07
CA ILE A 396 -4.06 -24.17 -9.35
C ILE A 396 -4.10 -23.93 -7.83
N LEU A 397 -3.58 -22.78 -7.37
CA LEU A 397 -3.52 -22.48 -5.93
C LEU A 397 -4.91 -22.23 -5.32
N GLY A 398 -5.85 -21.70 -6.10
CA GLY A 398 -7.23 -21.45 -5.68
C GLY A 398 -8.03 -22.72 -5.34
N THR A 399 -7.57 -23.90 -5.75
CA THR A 399 -8.18 -25.19 -5.35
C THR A 399 -7.94 -25.54 -3.88
N GLY A 400 -6.93 -24.94 -3.24
CA GLY A 400 -6.53 -25.24 -1.86
C GLY A 400 -5.77 -26.55 -1.67
N GLU A 401 -5.61 -27.38 -2.70
CA GLU A 401 -4.94 -28.68 -2.63
C GLU A 401 -3.42 -28.60 -2.85
N ALA A 402 -2.96 -27.53 -3.50
CA ALA A 402 -1.55 -27.34 -3.85
C ALA A 402 -0.73 -26.83 -2.65
N SER A 403 0.48 -27.34 -2.47
CA SER A 403 1.39 -26.92 -1.40
C SER A 403 2.71 -26.39 -1.97
N ILE A 404 3.20 -25.28 -1.41
CA ILE A 404 4.48 -24.69 -1.80
C ILE A 404 5.62 -25.43 -1.08
N GLN A 405 6.34 -26.27 -1.83
CA GLN A 405 7.43 -27.09 -1.30
C GLN A 405 8.82 -26.62 -1.76
N MET A 406 8.87 -25.82 -2.82
CA MET A 406 10.11 -25.33 -3.43
C MET A 406 10.27 -23.81 -3.24
N PRO A 407 11.51 -23.30 -3.23
CA PRO A 407 11.74 -21.86 -3.31
C PRO A 407 11.13 -21.30 -4.59
N PHE A 408 10.63 -20.08 -4.54
CA PHE A 408 10.01 -19.38 -5.67
C PHE A 408 10.44 -17.91 -5.68
N LEU A 409 10.04 -17.14 -6.70
CA LEU A 409 10.22 -15.69 -6.77
C LEU A 409 8.89 -14.99 -6.47
N SER A 410 8.88 -13.85 -5.79
CA SER A 410 7.62 -13.13 -5.57
C SER A 410 7.01 -12.69 -6.92
N PRO A 411 5.67 -12.63 -7.07
CA PRO A 411 5.02 -12.37 -8.37
C PRO A 411 5.43 -11.05 -9.05
N ALA A 412 5.86 -10.04 -8.29
CA ALA A 412 6.31 -8.75 -8.79
C ALA A 412 7.23 -8.04 -7.77
N PRO A 413 8.10 -7.09 -8.20
CA PRO A 413 9.07 -6.44 -7.32
C PRO A 413 8.47 -5.78 -6.08
N ALA A 414 7.25 -5.24 -6.19
CA ALA A 414 6.53 -4.61 -5.09
C ALA A 414 6.28 -5.54 -3.89
N TYR A 415 6.37 -6.86 -4.09
CA TYR A 415 6.16 -7.86 -3.04
C TYR A 415 7.46 -8.43 -2.48
N ASP A 416 8.62 -8.08 -3.04
CA ASP A 416 9.92 -8.60 -2.57
C ASP A 416 10.13 -8.25 -1.09
N ALA A 417 9.87 -6.99 -0.72
CA ALA A 417 10.01 -6.50 0.66
C ALA A 417 8.78 -6.74 1.56
N LEU A 418 7.69 -7.31 1.03
CA LEU A 418 6.46 -7.50 1.80
C LEU A 418 6.59 -8.75 2.68
N PRO A 419 6.41 -8.68 4.01
CA PRO A 419 6.45 -9.87 4.86
C PRO A 419 5.24 -10.78 4.60
N LEU A 420 5.45 -12.09 4.78
CA LEU A 420 4.38 -13.07 4.69
C LEU A 420 3.40 -12.89 5.86
N LYS A 421 2.14 -12.59 5.55
CA LYS A 421 1.05 -12.47 6.53
C LYS A 421 -0.03 -13.50 6.23
N GLY A 422 -0.34 -14.36 7.21
CA GLY A 422 -1.32 -15.44 7.04
C GLY A 422 -0.74 -16.68 6.34
N PRO A 423 -1.61 -17.58 5.82
CA PRO A 423 -1.21 -18.74 5.04
C PRO A 423 -0.54 -18.35 3.72
N ILE A 424 0.46 -19.13 3.29
CA ILE A 424 1.25 -18.81 2.09
C ILE A 424 0.45 -18.81 0.80
N ASN A 425 -0.49 -19.75 0.65
CA ASN A 425 -1.34 -19.83 -0.54
C ASN A 425 -2.23 -18.58 -0.66
N ASP A 426 -2.84 -18.14 0.44
CA ASP A 426 -3.69 -16.94 0.45
C ASP A 426 -2.90 -15.69 0.10
N TRP A 427 -1.69 -15.56 0.67
CA TRP A 427 -0.78 -14.46 0.36
C TRP A 427 -0.35 -14.48 -1.12
N LEU A 428 -0.02 -15.65 -1.66
CA LEU A 428 0.35 -15.82 -3.07
C LEU A 428 -0.80 -15.52 -4.02
N VAL A 429 -1.99 -16.08 -3.77
CA VAL A 429 -3.19 -15.80 -4.56
C VAL A 429 -3.50 -14.31 -4.53
N CYS A 430 -3.44 -13.66 -3.36
CA CYS A 430 -3.64 -12.23 -3.23
C CYS A 430 -2.64 -11.41 -4.05
N THR A 431 -1.34 -11.66 -3.88
CA THR A 431 -0.28 -10.91 -4.58
C THR A 431 -0.32 -11.14 -6.09
N MET A 432 -0.66 -12.34 -6.55
CA MET A 432 -0.89 -12.64 -7.96
C MET A 432 -2.15 -11.97 -8.53
N LEU A 433 -3.27 -11.97 -7.81
CA LEU A 433 -4.48 -11.23 -8.21
C LEU A 433 -4.19 -9.73 -8.33
N CYS A 434 -3.47 -9.16 -7.37
CA CYS A 434 -3.02 -7.78 -7.39
C CYS A 434 -2.12 -7.51 -8.61
N THR A 435 -1.14 -8.38 -8.88
CA THR A 435 -0.22 -8.27 -10.04
C THR A 435 -0.98 -8.35 -11.36
N ARG A 436 -1.91 -9.31 -11.48
CA ARG A 436 -2.77 -9.45 -12.66
C ARG A 436 -3.64 -8.22 -12.84
N LEU A 437 -4.16 -7.65 -11.76
CA LEU A 437 -4.94 -6.42 -11.83
C LEU A 437 -4.07 -5.28 -12.39
N THR A 438 -2.91 -5.02 -11.81
CA THR A 438 -2.00 -3.94 -12.23
C THR A 438 -1.50 -4.13 -13.67
N ASP A 439 -1.12 -5.34 -14.04
CA ASP A 439 -0.52 -5.61 -15.35
C ASP A 439 -1.52 -5.98 -16.45
N ASN A 440 -2.78 -6.32 -16.19
CA ASN A 440 -3.66 -6.71 -17.30
C ASN A 440 -4.24 -5.53 -18.06
N ALA A 441 -4.53 -4.41 -17.39
CA ALA A 441 -5.28 -3.33 -18.01
C ALA A 441 -4.55 -1.99 -18.05
N PHE A 442 -3.27 -1.95 -17.68
CA PHE A 442 -2.49 -0.73 -17.40
C PHE A 442 -3.04 0.07 -16.22
N SER A 443 -4.32 0.43 -16.26
CA SER A 443 -5.07 1.12 -15.21
C SER A 443 -6.48 0.52 -15.02
N GLY A 444 -7.07 0.70 -13.84
CA GLY A 444 -8.49 0.48 -13.61
C GLY A 444 -9.39 1.34 -14.51
N PHE A 445 -8.85 2.41 -15.11
CA PHE A 445 -9.56 3.24 -16.08
C PHE A 445 -10.07 2.45 -17.30
N PHE A 446 -9.24 1.53 -17.80
CA PHE A 446 -9.49 0.77 -19.04
C PHE A 446 -10.26 -0.53 -18.82
N MET A 447 -10.58 -0.86 -17.56
CA MET A 447 -11.28 -2.10 -17.23
C MET A 447 -12.80 -1.91 -17.24
N THR A 448 -13.52 -2.98 -17.58
CA THR A 448 -14.96 -3.00 -17.32
C THR A 448 -15.22 -3.09 -15.81
N SER A 449 -16.22 -2.35 -15.32
CA SER A 449 -16.54 -2.30 -13.89
C SER A 449 -16.78 -3.71 -13.32
N ALA A 450 -17.52 -4.58 -14.02
CA ALA A 450 -17.82 -5.93 -13.55
C ALA A 450 -16.58 -6.83 -13.33
N GLN A 451 -15.64 -6.87 -14.29
CA GLN A 451 -14.43 -7.69 -14.15
C GLN A 451 -13.52 -7.19 -13.02
N THR A 452 -13.39 -5.87 -12.93
CA THR A 452 -12.60 -5.21 -11.88
C THR A 452 -13.21 -5.45 -10.51
N LEU A 453 -14.53 -5.26 -10.38
CA LEU A 453 -15.26 -5.49 -9.14
C LEU A 453 -15.12 -6.93 -8.66
N ASN A 454 -15.23 -7.93 -9.54
CA ASN A 454 -15.04 -9.33 -9.15
C ASN A 454 -13.62 -9.59 -8.63
N SER A 455 -12.58 -9.09 -9.33
CA SER A 455 -11.20 -9.24 -8.87
C SER A 455 -10.95 -8.50 -7.54
N LEU A 456 -11.50 -7.30 -7.41
CA LEU A 456 -11.40 -6.51 -6.18
C LEU A 456 -12.14 -7.16 -5.01
N GLN A 457 -13.33 -7.74 -5.24
CA GLN A 457 -14.09 -8.47 -4.21
C GLN A 457 -13.28 -9.65 -3.64
N GLU A 458 -12.55 -10.38 -4.50
CA GLU A 458 -11.68 -11.45 -4.00
C GLU A 458 -10.45 -10.93 -3.26
N ILE A 459 -9.81 -9.85 -3.75
CA ILE A 459 -8.66 -9.25 -3.06
C ILE A 459 -9.07 -8.62 -1.72
N VAL A 460 -10.25 -8.02 -1.63
CA VAL A 460 -10.76 -7.40 -0.39
C VAL A 460 -10.91 -8.43 0.74
N LYS A 461 -11.24 -9.69 0.43
CA LYS A 461 -11.37 -10.76 1.42
C LYS A 461 -10.04 -11.11 2.11
N THR A 462 -8.90 -10.85 1.47
CA THR A 462 -7.59 -11.29 1.97
C THR A 462 -6.95 -10.32 2.97
N GLN A 463 -7.58 -9.15 3.20
CA GLN A 463 -7.20 -8.11 4.17
C GLN A 463 -5.78 -7.50 4.01
N HIS A 464 -5.03 -7.86 2.97
CA HIS A 464 -3.66 -7.42 2.74
C HIS A 464 -3.49 -6.92 1.29
N MET A 465 -3.94 -5.70 1.06
CA MET A 465 -3.91 -5.07 -0.27
C MET A 465 -2.77 -4.04 -0.34
N PRO A 466 -1.92 -4.04 -1.38
CA PRO A 466 -1.02 -2.93 -1.66
C PRO A 466 -1.80 -1.61 -1.77
N ILE A 467 -1.19 -0.51 -1.33
CA ILE A 467 -1.88 0.78 -1.28
C ILE A 467 -2.34 1.26 -2.68
N GLU A 468 -1.59 0.93 -3.73
CA GLU A 468 -1.97 1.19 -5.13
C GLU A 468 -3.25 0.44 -5.54
N VAL A 469 -3.35 -0.85 -5.20
CA VAL A 469 -4.55 -1.66 -5.48
C VAL A 469 -5.74 -1.12 -4.71
N LEU A 470 -5.51 -0.56 -3.53
CA LEU A 470 -6.54 0.10 -2.74
C LEU A 470 -7.03 1.40 -3.39
N ARG A 471 -6.12 2.25 -3.89
CA ARG A 471 -6.50 3.44 -4.68
C ARG A 471 -7.32 3.05 -5.90
N ARG A 472 -6.90 2.02 -6.64
CA ARG A 472 -7.66 1.44 -7.76
C ARG A 472 -9.06 1.01 -7.34
N ALA A 473 -9.18 0.28 -6.23
CA ALA A 473 -10.47 -0.16 -5.72
C ALA A 473 -11.41 1.02 -5.43
N MET A 474 -10.90 2.04 -4.75
CA MET A 474 -11.68 3.21 -4.39
C MET A 474 -12.06 4.06 -5.61
N LEU A 475 -11.17 4.22 -6.59
CA LEU A 475 -11.51 4.95 -7.82
C LEU A 475 -12.56 4.23 -8.66
N VAL A 476 -12.55 2.90 -8.69
CA VAL A 476 -13.61 2.10 -9.35
C VAL A 476 -14.96 2.32 -8.65
N ILE A 477 -14.98 2.29 -7.31
CA ILE A 477 -16.18 2.59 -6.49
C ILE A 477 -16.69 4.00 -6.78
N ILE A 478 -15.80 5.00 -6.72
CA ILE A 478 -16.15 6.42 -6.85
C ILE A 478 -16.60 6.78 -8.27
N ARG A 479 -15.87 6.31 -9.29
CA ARG A 479 -16.18 6.57 -10.71
C ARG A 479 -17.39 5.78 -11.17
N GLY A 480 -17.50 4.52 -10.73
CA GLY A 480 -18.60 3.62 -11.11
C GLY A 480 -19.89 3.85 -10.32
N ASN A 481 -19.83 4.57 -9.19
CA ASN A 481 -20.92 4.69 -8.23
C ASN A 481 -21.44 3.31 -7.76
N VAL A 482 -20.51 2.44 -7.37
CA VAL A 482 -20.77 1.02 -7.03
C VAL A 482 -20.17 0.68 -5.68
N SER A 483 -20.87 -0.12 -4.87
CA SER A 483 -20.33 -0.64 -3.60
C SER A 483 -19.73 -2.03 -3.77
N ILE A 484 -18.80 -2.41 -2.89
CA ILE A 484 -18.24 -3.77 -2.80
C ILE A 484 -18.35 -4.29 -1.38
N ASP A 485 -18.49 -5.61 -1.23
CA ASP A 485 -18.54 -6.26 0.08
C ASP A 485 -17.15 -6.26 0.74
N GLY A 486 -17.08 -5.96 2.04
CA GLY A 486 -15.85 -5.99 2.84
C GLY A 486 -15.69 -4.79 3.79
N ASP A 487 -14.53 -4.67 4.44
CA ASP A 487 -14.19 -3.53 5.32
C ASP A 487 -13.77 -2.29 4.51
N VAL A 488 -14.64 -1.85 3.61
CA VAL A 488 -14.41 -0.70 2.73
C VAL A 488 -14.12 0.58 3.55
N PRO A 489 -14.80 0.87 4.67
CA PRO A 489 -14.44 2.02 5.52
C PRO A 489 -13.04 1.92 6.12
N GLY A 490 -12.62 0.77 6.65
CA GLY A 490 -11.27 0.58 7.19
C GLY A 490 -10.19 0.76 6.13
N PHE A 491 -10.46 0.29 4.91
CA PHE A 491 -9.61 0.50 3.76
C PHE A 491 -9.54 1.97 3.33
N PHE A 492 -10.67 2.66 3.25
CA PHE A 492 -10.68 4.06 2.88
C PHE A 492 -9.92 4.96 3.87
N ASN A 493 -10.01 4.65 5.17
CA ASN A 493 -9.24 5.34 6.21
C ASN A 493 -7.72 5.20 6.02
N ARG A 494 -7.26 4.06 5.48
CA ARG A 494 -5.84 3.85 5.17
C ARG A 494 -5.34 4.81 4.09
N LEU A 495 -6.17 5.13 3.09
CA LEU A 495 -5.82 6.12 2.06
C LEU A 495 -5.71 7.55 2.60
N MET A 496 -6.24 7.85 3.79
CA MET A 496 -6.07 9.16 4.44
C MET A 496 -4.77 9.27 5.22
N THR A 497 -3.99 8.18 5.34
CA THR A 497 -2.74 8.15 6.09
C THR A 497 -1.57 8.04 5.12
N ARG A 498 -0.54 8.88 5.27
CA ARG A 498 0.67 8.77 4.45
C ARG A 498 1.38 7.43 4.70
N GLU A 499 1.78 6.77 3.63
CA GLU A 499 2.63 5.58 3.63
C GLU A 499 3.81 5.80 2.67
N PRO A 500 4.91 5.02 2.75
CA PRO A 500 6.06 5.19 1.85
C PRO A 500 5.69 5.20 0.35
N ASP A 501 4.72 4.40 -0.05
CA ASP A 501 4.22 4.29 -1.44
C ASP A 501 2.86 5.00 -1.65
N HIS A 502 2.56 6.00 -0.80
CA HIS A 502 1.32 6.78 -0.83
C HIS A 502 1.55 8.23 -0.41
N ARG A 503 1.79 9.08 -1.42
CA ARG A 503 2.20 10.47 -1.28
C ARG A 503 1.03 11.43 -1.16
N ASN A 504 -0.12 11.10 -1.76
CA ASN A 504 -1.23 12.03 -1.94
C ASN A 504 -2.38 11.82 -0.95
N ALA A 505 -2.08 11.41 0.29
CA ALA A 505 -3.08 11.07 1.31
C ALA A 505 -4.08 12.19 1.59
N GLU A 506 -3.65 13.45 1.49
CA GLU A 506 -4.49 14.63 1.66
C GLU A 506 -5.65 14.70 0.64
N LEU A 507 -5.45 14.26 -0.61
CA LEU A 507 -6.52 14.24 -1.62
C LEU A 507 -7.67 13.32 -1.20
N TRP A 508 -7.35 12.22 -0.53
CA TRP A 508 -8.31 11.22 -0.03
C TRP A 508 -9.05 11.68 1.23
N SER A 509 -8.42 12.52 2.04
CA SER A 509 -9.08 13.16 3.19
C SER A 509 -10.07 14.28 2.80
N GLY A 510 -9.91 14.85 1.60
CA GLY A 510 -10.70 15.97 1.09
C GLY A 510 -11.95 15.57 0.27
N GLY A 511 -12.04 16.07 -0.96
CA GLY A 511 -13.23 15.92 -1.82
C GLY A 511 -13.59 14.46 -2.17
N PHE A 512 -12.59 13.60 -2.38
CA PHE A 512 -12.80 12.16 -2.57
C PHE A 512 -13.36 11.49 -1.32
N GLY A 513 -12.92 11.97 -0.14
CA GLY A 513 -13.46 11.67 1.19
C GLY A 513 -14.98 11.73 1.22
N LYS A 514 -15.50 12.92 0.91
CA LYS A 514 -16.93 13.20 0.91
C LYS A 514 -17.69 12.29 -0.06
N ARG A 515 -17.20 12.16 -1.30
CA ARG A 515 -17.90 11.39 -2.34
C ARG A 515 -17.96 9.90 -2.03
N PHE A 516 -16.90 9.32 -1.49
CA PHE A 516 -16.92 7.93 -1.04
C PHE A 516 -18.04 7.67 -0.01
N ARG A 517 -18.24 8.62 0.91
CA ARG A 517 -19.29 8.54 1.94
C ARG A 517 -20.69 8.62 1.35
N ASP A 518 -20.91 9.55 0.41
CA ASP A 518 -22.19 9.67 -0.31
C ASP A 518 -22.58 8.35 -1.00
N ILE A 519 -21.60 7.61 -1.53
CA ILE A 519 -21.81 6.34 -2.25
C ILE A 519 -22.05 5.17 -1.30
N THR A 520 -21.26 5.08 -0.23
CA THR A 520 -21.26 3.93 0.68
C THR A 520 -22.23 4.06 1.86
N GLY A 521 -22.81 5.25 2.06
CA GLY A 521 -23.58 5.56 3.26
C GLY A 521 -22.74 5.53 4.54
N SER A 522 -21.41 5.53 4.43
CA SER A 522 -20.51 5.53 5.57
C SER A 522 -20.55 6.90 6.27
N ALA A 523 -20.65 6.87 7.60
CA ALA A 523 -20.63 8.10 8.41
C ALA A 523 -19.32 8.87 8.18
N ASP A 524 -19.41 10.20 8.23
CA ASP A 524 -18.25 11.06 8.07
C ASP A 524 -17.33 10.97 9.29
N PRO A 525 -16.08 10.46 9.16
CA PRO A 525 -15.13 10.49 10.27
C PRO A 525 -14.72 11.93 10.64
N SER A 526 -15.07 12.92 9.81
CA SER A 526 -14.92 14.36 10.04
C SER A 526 -16.20 15.08 10.47
N VAL A 527 -17.34 14.38 10.69
CA VAL A 527 -18.35 14.91 11.61
C VAL A 527 -17.72 14.86 12.99
N THR A 528 -17.03 15.94 13.33
CA THR A 528 -16.66 16.24 14.70
C THR A 528 -17.96 16.38 15.48
N VAL A 529 -18.35 15.30 16.15
CA VAL A 529 -19.39 15.36 17.17
C VAL A 529 -18.79 16.13 18.33
N GLU A 530 -18.94 17.45 18.34
CA GLU A 530 -18.45 18.25 19.46
C GLU A 530 -19.18 17.86 20.74
N SER A 531 -18.42 17.45 21.76
CA SER A 531 -18.95 17.27 23.10
C SER A 531 -19.56 18.58 23.62
N ARG A 532 -20.65 18.49 24.39
CA ARG A 532 -21.19 19.61 25.17
C ARG A 532 -20.28 20.05 26.32
N HIS A 533 -19.26 19.25 26.64
CA HIS A 533 -18.30 19.47 27.71
C HIS A 533 -16.85 19.41 27.19
N PRO A 534 -16.48 20.23 26.19
CA PRO A 534 -15.18 20.15 25.55
C PRO A 534 -14.06 20.39 26.57
N GLY A 535 -13.00 19.58 26.48
CA GLY A 535 -11.84 19.70 27.35
C GLY A 535 -12.06 19.26 28.81
N ARG A 536 -13.24 18.75 29.18
CA ARG A 536 -13.40 18.09 30.50
C ARG A 536 -12.56 16.82 30.57
N THR A 537 -12.15 16.48 31.80
CA THR A 537 -11.33 15.30 32.03
C THR A 537 -12.16 14.01 31.95
N VAL A 538 -11.84 13.16 30.97
CA VAL A 538 -12.26 11.76 30.90
C VAL A 538 -11.12 10.88 31.41
N ARG A 539 -11.46 9.85 32.18
CA ARG A 539 -10.48 8.94 32.79
C ARG A 539 -10.41 7.66 32.00
N VAL A 540 -9.22 7.21 31.61
CA VAL A 540 -9.04 5.99 30.83
C VAL A 540 -8.24 4.96 31.63
N VAL A 541 -8.67 3.70 31.59
CA VAL A 541 -7.94 2.57 32.18
C VAL A 541 -7.49 1.67 31.04
N HIS A 542 -6.19 1.71 30.73
CA HIS A 542 -5.58 0.84 29.74
C HIS A 542 -5.31 -0.53 30.35
N ALA A 543 -5.81 -1.59 29.72
CA ALA A 543 -5.54 -2.94 30.19
C ALA A 543 -5.64 -4.01 29.11
N LEU A 544 -4.72 -4.96 29.17
CA LEU A 544 -4.82 -6.21 28.40
C LEU A 544 -5.78 -7.19 29.09
N ALA A 545 -6.45 -8.04 28.31
CA ALA A 545 -7.34 -9.05 28.85
C ALA A 545 -6.60 -9.98 29.82
N ARG A 546 -7.27 -10.37 30.91
CA ARG A 546 -6.70 -11.24 31.98
C ARG A 546 -5.57 -10.61 32.81
N SER A 547 -5.31 -9.32 32.70
CA SER A 547 -4.34 -8.58 33.54
C SER A 547 -4.78 -8.39 35.01
N GLY A 548 -6.04 -8.68 35.35
CA GLY A 548 -6.60 -8.32 36.66
C GLY A 548 -7.35 -6.99 36.66
N ALA A 549 -7.43 -6.33 35.50
CA ALA A 549 -8.13 -5.06 35.33
C ALA A 549 -9.61 -5.09 35.74
N THR A 550 -10.31 -6.23 35.66
CA THR A 550 -11.71 -6.34 36.10
C THR A 550 -11.88 -5.97 37.57
N ILE A 551 -11.10 -6.56 38.49
CA ILE A 551 -11.27 -6.31 39.93
C ILE A 551 -10.74 -4.93 40.34
N MET A 552 -9.65 -4.47 39.74
CA MET A 552 -9.10 -3.13 39.98
C MET A 552 -10.06 -2.04 39.46
N SER A 553 -10.67 -2.25 38.29
CA SER A 553 -11.71 -1.34 37.76
C SER A 553 -12.97 -1.35 38.62
N ARG A 554 -13.37 -2.49 39.20
CA ARG A 554 -14.49 -2.52 40.16
C ARG A 554 -14.22 -1.63 41.38
N CYS A 555 -12.98 -1.61 41.88
CA CYS A 555 -12.59 -0.71 42.97
C CYS A 555 -12.77 0.76 42.57
N LEU A 556 -12.36 1.15 41.35
CA LEU A 556 -12.60 2.49 40.83
C LEU A 556 -14.09 2.80 40.64
N ALA A 557 -14.88 1.85 40.14
CA ALA A 557 -16.32 2.00 39.95
C ALA A 557 -17.08 2.18 41.27
N ALA A 558 -16.54 1.67 42.38
CA ALA A 558 -17.11 1.87 43.71
C ALA A 558 -16.89 3.29 44.26
N MET A 559 -15.98 4.08 43.68
CA MET A 559 -15.69 5.45 44.13
C MET A 559 -16.90 6.39 43.96
N PRO A 560 -17.03 7.42 44.81
CA PRO A 560 -18.13 8.38 44.75
C PRO A 560 -18.24 9.03 43.37
N GLN A 561 -19.48 9.17 42.88
CA GLN A 561 -19.80 9.84 41.61
C GLN A 561 -19.18 9.22 40.35
N THR A 562 -18.50 8.07 40.42
CA THR A 562 -17.92 7.40 39.25
C THR A 562 -18.98 6.69 38.41
N CYS A 563 -18.88 6.82 37.09
CA CYS A 563 -19.52 5.95 36.09
C CYS A 563 -18.43 5.25 35.31
N LEU A 564 -18.25 3.94 35.51
CA LEU A 564 -17.25 3.17 34.77
C LEU A 564 -17.91 2.39 33.63
N PHE A 565 -17.46 2.65 32.41
CA PHE A 565 -17.77 1.87 31.22
C PHE A 565 -16.61 0.93 30.93
N SER A 566 -16.92 -0.30 30.54
CA SER A 566 -15.98 -1.41 30.58
C SER A 566 -15.79 -2.07 29.22
N GLU A 567 -14.54 -2.26 28.81
CA GLU A 567 -14.16 -2.83 27.51
C GLU A 567 -14.77 -2.07 26.33
N ILE A 568 -14.68 -0.74 26.40
CA ILE A 568 -15.16 0.13 25.33
C ILE A 568 -14.11 0.23 24.23
N HIS A 569 -14.55 -0.13 23.03
CA HIS A 569 -13.82 0.02 21.78
C HIS A 569 -14.82 0.28 20.65
N PRO A 570 -14.49 1.10 19.62
CA PRO A 570 -15.43 1.42 18.56
C PRO A 570 -16.08 0.20 17.90
N LEU A 571 -15.28 -0.83 17.63
CA LEU A 571 -15.74 -2.10 17.05
C LEU A 571 -16.11 -3.18 18.08
N GLY A 572 -16.21 -2.85 19.38
CA GLY A 572 -16.39 -3.86 20.44
C GLY A 572 -17.57 -4.82 20.22
N PRO A 573 -18.79 -4.29 20.01
CA PRO A 573 -19.99 -5.12 19.76
C PRO A 573 -19.88 -6.03 18.52
N SER A 574 -19.46 -5.51 17.37
CA SER A 574 -19.35 -6.29 16.13
C SER A 574 -18.28 -7.38 16.22
N MET A 575 -17.20 -7.14 16.96
CA MET A 575 -16.11 -8.12 17.14
C MET A 575 -16.49 -9.25 18.09
N THR A 576 -17.41 -9.02 19.02
CA THR A 576 -17.91 -10.07 19.93
C THR A 576 -19.04 -10.88 19.32
N ALA A 577 -19.87 -10.29 18.46
CA ALA A 577 -20.91 -11.00 17.72
C ALA A 577 -20.36 -12.09 16.78
N LYS A 578 -19.18 -11.88 16.19
CA LYS A 578 -18.49 -12.85 15.31
C LYS A 578 -18.08 -14.17 16.00
N LEU A 579 -18.06 -14.20 17.33
CA LEU A 579 -17.60 -15.34 18.13
C LEU A 579 -18.76 -16.11 18.80
N ASP A 580 -20.00 -15.87 18.38
CA ASP A 580 -21.20 -16.51 18.95
C ASP A 580 -21.31 -16.27 20.47
N ALA A 581 -20.83 -15.10 20.92
CA ALA A 581 -20.93 -14.68 22.30
C ALA A 581 -22.42 -14.53 22.66
N LYS A 582 -22.84 -15.07 23.80
CA LYS A 582 -24.26 -15.10 24.21
C LYS A 582 -24.88 -13.71 24.46
N SER A 583 -24.05 -12.64 24.54
CA SER A 583 -24.46 -11.27 24.88
C SER A 583 -23.46 -10.19 24.38
N PRO A 584 -23.34 -9.93 23.07
CA PRO A 584 -22.45 -8.89 22.52
C PRO A 584 -22.83 -7.46 22.95
N GLU A 585 -24.11 -7.22 23.25
CA GLU A 585 -24.64 -5.93 23.71
C GLU A 585 -23.97 -5.43 25.01
N ARG A 586 -23.38 -6.32 25.81
CA ARG A 586 -22.66 -5.95 27.05
C ARG A 586 -21.41 -5.09 26.80
N PHE A 587 -20.87 -5.11 25.59
CA PHE A 587 -19.73 -4.29 25.18
C PHE A 587 -20.15 -2.97 24.53
N ASN A 588 -21.45 -2.73 24.37
CA ASN A 588 -21.99 -1.49 23.86
C ASN A 588 -22.14 -0.45 24.99
N ILE A 589 -21.62 0.75 24.78
CA ILE A 589 -21.58 1.82 25.79
C ILE A 589 -22.97 2.36 26.11
N ALA A 590 -23.90 2.41 25.16
CA ALA A 590 -25.28 2.84 25.39
C ALA A 590 -26.06 1.80 26.20
N HIS A 591 -25.81 0.51 25.94
CA HIS A 591 -26.37 -0.57 26.74
C HIS A 591 -25.87 -0.49 28.19
N GLN A 592 -24.56 -0.31 28.39
CA GLN A 592 -23.98 -0.09 29.73
C GLN A 592 -24.55 1.17 30.40
N ALA A 593 -24.72 2.26 29.65
CA ALA A 593 -25.29 3.51 30.16
C ALA A 593 -26.70 3.30 30.74
N ARG A 594 -27.58 2.62 29.98
CA ARG A 594 -28.94 2.32 30.41
C ARG A 594 -28.98 1.32 31.56
N GLU A 595 -28.36 0.15 31.37
CA GLU A 595 -28.46 -0.96 32.33
C GLU A 595 -27.69 -0.72 33.63
N TRP A 596 -26.59 0.02 33.60
CA TRP A 596 -25.71 0.18 34.77
C TRP A 596 -25.91 1.51 35.47
N PHE A 597 -26.37 2.54 34.76
CA PHE A 597 -26.43 3.90 35.28
C PHE A 597 -27.77 4.62 35.06
N ASP A 598 -28.77 3.94 34.52
CA ASP A 598 -30.10 4.51 34.20
C ASP A 598 -30.00 5.76 33.29
N ILE A 599 -29.10 5.69 32.31
CA ILE A 599 -28.84 6.72 31.32
C ILE A 599 -29.42 6.28 29.97
N THR A 600 -30.53 6.89 29.57
CA THR A 600 -31.19 6.65 28.27
C THR A 600 -30.94 7.84 27.34
N LEU A 601 -30.60 7.55 26.09
CA LEU A 601 -30.44 8.56 25.04
C LEU A 601 -31.80 8.86 24.37
N PRO A 602 -32.05 10.10 23.93
CA PRO A 602 -33.33 10.49 23.33
C PRO A 602 -33.58 9.93 21.92
N GLU A 603 -32.55 9.35 21.28
CA GLU A 603 -32.62 8.71 19.96
C GLU A 603 -33.08 7.25 20.07
N ASN A 604 -33.18 6.52 18.95
CA ASN A 604 -33.66 5.14 18.92
C ASN A 604 -32.71 4.18 19.69
N GLN A 605 -32.90 4.09 21.01
CA GLN A 605 -32.06 3.38 21.97
C GLN A 605 -31.81 1.91 21.58
N GLU A 606 -32.82 1.20 21.07
CA GLU A 606 -32.67 -0.19 20.63
C GLU A 606 -31.72 -0.32 19.44
N ALA A 607 -31.76 0.63 18.49
CA ALA A 607 -30.85 0.64 17.35
C ALA A 607 -29.40 0.97 17.77
N LEU A 608 -29.23 1.90 18.72
CA LEU A 608 -27.92 2.26 19.25
C LEU A 608 -27.27 1.11 20.04
N GLU A 609 -28.07 0.32 20.77
CA GLU A 609 -27.58 -0.84 21.52
C GLU A 609 -27.25 -2.04 20.62
N ALA A 610 -27.86 -2.12 19.44
CA ALA A 610 -27.54 -3.12 18.42
C ALA A 610 -26.32 -2.76 17.56
N GLY A 611 -25.87 -1.50 17.60
CA GLY A 611 -24.74 -0.98 16.84
C GLY A 611 -23.39 -1.06 17.55
N ASP A 612 -22.36 -0.56 16.87
CA ASP A 612 -21.00 -0.41 17.39
C ASP A 612 -20.84 0.89 18.22
N ASN A 613 -19.77 1.00 19.00
CA ASN A 613 -19.50 2.17 19.84
C ASN A 613 -18.84 3.30 19.04
N ASP A 614 -19.50 3.79 17.99
CA ASP A 614 -18.95 4.87 17.20
C ASP A 614 -18.67 6.14 18.05
N GLU A 615 -17.93 7.07 17.44
CA GLU A 615 -17.52 8.31 18.10
C GLU A 615 -18.74 9.10 18.58
N ALA A 616 -19.78 9.23 17.76
CA ALA A 616 -20.99 9.98 18.09
C ALA A 616 -21.70 9.42 19.32
N LEU A 617 -21.92 8.11 19.35
CA LEU A 617 -22.57 7.42 20.44
C LEU A 617 -21.77 7.54 21.73
N THR A 618 -20.45 7.33 21.64
CA THR A 618 -19.56 7.41 22.79
C THR A 618 -19.59 8.82 23.39
N ILE A 619 -19.47 9.86 22.57
CA ILE A 619 -19.54 11.25 23.04
C ILE A 619 -20.91 11.56 23.66
N ALA A 620 -22.01 11.15 23.02
CA ALA A 620 -23.36 11.38 23.52
C ALA A 620 -23.60 10.75 24.90
N VAL A 621 -23.13 9.52 25.13
CA VAL A 621 -23.21 8.86 26.45
C VAL A 621 -22.38 9.60 27.49
N LEU A 622 -21.14 9.95 27.17
CA LEU A 622 -20.25 10.62 28.12
C LEU A 622 -20.75 12.02 28.50
N ASP A 623 -21.35 12.75 27.56
CA ASP A 623 -22.01 14.03 27.85
C ASP A 623 -23.16 13.86 28.85
N GLN A 624 -23.99 12.82 28.72
CA GLN A 624 -25.06 12.52 29.69
C GLN A 624 -24.54 12.20 31.09
N VAL A 625 -23.32 11.64 31.18
CA VAL A 625 -22.65 11.40 32.48
C VAL A 625 -22.20 12.72 33.08
N PHE A 626 -21.60 13.61 32.28
CA PHE A 626 -21.19 14.94 32.72
C PHE A 626 -22.37 15.84 33.10
N ASP A 627 -23.48 15.78 32.37
CA ASP A 627 -24.72 16.51 32.64
C ASP A 627 -25.32 16.13 34.00
N ARG A 628 -25.09 14.90 34.46
CA ARG A 628 -25.48 14.40 35.78
C ARG A 628 -24.44 14.65 36.88
N GLU A 629 -23.43 15.48 36.62
CA GLU A 629 -22.31 15.78 37.52
C GLU A 629 -21.53 14.54 37.99
N ARG A 630 -21.51 13.48 37.18
CA ARG A 630 -20.74 12.25 37.44
C ARG A 630 -19.39 12.29 36.74
N ARG A 631 -18.50 11.36 37.12
CA ARG A 631 -17.14 11.23 36.60
C ARG A 631 -17.05 10.00 35.68
N PRO A 632 -16.93 10.17 34.36
CA PRO A 632 -16.77 9.04 33.46
C PRO A 632 -15.37 8.44 33.59
N VAL A 633 -15.33 7.12 33.69
CA VAL A 633 -14.14 6.28 33.58
C VAL A 633 -14.39 5.28 32.45
N VAL A 634 -13.49 5.19 31.50
CA VAL A 634 -13.55 4.28 30.36
C VAL A 634 -12.42 3.28 30.51
N ARG A 635 -12.74 2.03 30.82
CA ARG A 635 -11.79 0.93 30.62
C ARG A 635 -11.83 0.57 29.15
N ASP A 636 -10.76 0.87 28.44
CA ASP A 636 -10.66 0.55 27.02
C ASP A 636 -10.57 -0.96 26.80
N TRP A 637 -10.61 -1.37 25.54
CA TRP A 637 -10.33 -2.74 25.15
C TRP A 637 -9.03 -2.85 24.36
N ALA A 638 -7.93 -2.32 24.92
CA ALA A 638 -6.61 -2.34 24.28
C ALA A 638 -6.14 -3.75 23.87
N HIS A 639 -6.67 -4.81 24.48
CA HIS A 639 -6.39 -6.17 24.02
C HIS A 639 -6.74 -6.38 22.53
N LEU A 640 -7.82 -5.77 22.03
CA LEU A 640 -8.22 -5.85 20.63
C LEU A 640 -7.20 -5.14 19.71
N ASP A 641 -6.68 -4.00 20.17
CA ASP A 641 -5.74 -3.16 19.42
C ASP A 641 -4.34 -3.77 19.27
N PHE A 642 -3.86 -4.49 20.29
CA PHE A 642 -2.46 -4.96 20.36
C PHE A 642 -2.32 -6.48 20.33
N LEU A 643 -3.30 -7.21 20.85
CA LEU A 643 -3.29 -8.66 21.06
C LEU A 643 -4.52 -9.34 20.43
N GLY A 644 -5.22 -8.66 19.52
CA GLY A 644 -6.55 -9.05 19.06
C GLY A 644 -6.60 -10.31 18.18
N TRP A 645 -5.60 -11.19 18.12
CA TRP A 645 -5.55 -12.33 17.20
C TRP A 645 -6.74 -13.30 17.30
N GLN A 646 -7.45 -13.30 18.43
CA GLN A 646 -8.69 -14.08 18.62
C GLN A 646 -9.92 -13.44 17.98
N PHE A 647 -9.84 -12.15 17.65
CA PHE A 647 -10.95 -11.30 17.25
C PHE A 647 -10.73 -10.71 15.84
N THR A 648 -9.50 -10.29 15.53
CA THR A 648 -9.09 -9.61 14.28
C THR A 648 -7.72 -10.11 13.81
N SER A 649 -7.57 -10.23 12.49
CA SER A 649 -6.28 -10.40 11.80
C SER A 649 -5.54 -9.08 11.57
N ASN A 650 -6.22 -7.93 11.72
CA ASN A 650 -5.65 -6.60 11.57
C ASN A 650 -5.70 -5.82 12.90
N ARG A 651 -4.52 -5.56 13.47
CA ARG A 651 -4.34 -4.83 14.73
C ARG A 651 -4.05 -3.37 14.44
N SER A 652 -4.73 -2.47 15.16
CA SER A 652 -4.49 -1.03 15.03
C SER A 652 -3.10 -0.64 15.54
N ASN A 653 -2.58 -1.35 16.53
CA ASN A 653 -1.39 -1.00 17.33
C ASN A 653 -1.45 0.45 17.88
N ARG A 654 -2.67 0.93 18.16
CA ARG A 654 -2.95 2.27 18.66
C ARG A 654 -4.00 2.18 19.76
N LEU A 655 -4.01 3.14 20.68
CA LEU A 655 -5.06 3.24 21.69
C LEU A 655 -6.29 3.94 21.10
N VAL A 656 -6.99 3.24 20.19
CA VAL A 656 -8.04 3.81 19.34
C VAL A 656 -9.12 4.54 20.15
N THR A 657 -9.59 3.94 21.25
CA THR A 657 -10.58 4.57 22.14
C THR A 657 -10.05 5.87 22.74
N THR A 658 -8.77 5.94 23.08
CA THR A 658 -8.15 7.12 23.71
C THR A 658 -7.91 8.23 22.72
N GLU A 659 -7.41 7.90 21.52
CA GLU A 659 -7.27 8.84 20.41
C GLU A 659 -8.62 9.46 20.05
N MET A 660 -9.69 8.65 20.00
CA MET A 660 -11.05 9.14 19.78
C MET A 660 -11.51 10.10 20.88
N LEU A 661 -11.30 9.75 22.16
CA LEU A 661 -11.70 10.61 23.29
C LEU A 661 -10.89 11.92 23.34
N ALA A 662 -9.61 11.90 22.97
CA ALA A 662 -8.72 13.06 22.96
C ALA A 662 -9.15 14.16 22.00
N LYS A 663 -9.98 13.84 20.99
CA LYS A 663 -10.57 14.84 20.09
C LYS A 663 -11.55 15.78 20.80
N HIS A 664 -12.17 15.33 21.89
CA HIS A 664 -13.31 16.01 22.54
C HIS A 664 -13.04 16.36 24.01
N TYR A 665 -12.23 15.56 24.68
CA TYR A 665 -11.97 15.63 26.11
C TYR A 665 -10.48 15.73 26.41
N GLN A 666 -10.14 15.99 27.67
CA GLN A 666 -8.76 15.83 28.16
C GLN A 666 -8.62 14.45 28.82
N PRO A 667 -8.12 13.41 28.13
CA PRO A 667 -7.93 12.11 28.75
C PRO A 667 -6.83 12.17 29.82
N THR A 668 -7.11 11.63 31.00
CA THR A 668 -6.09 11.19 31.97
C THR A 668 -6.17 9.68 32.06
N ALA A 669 -5.03 9.00 32.08
CA ALA A 669 -5.00 7.55 31.97
C ALA A 669 -4.13 6.89 33.02
N ILE A 670 -4.43 5.62 33.29
CA ILE A 670 -3.56 4.70 34.03
C ILE A 670 -3.44 3.39 33.25
N THR A 671 -2.35 2.66 33.48
CA THR A 671 -2.09 1.38 32.83
C THR A 671 -2.02 0.27 33.87
N ILE A 672 -2.82 -0.78 33.68
CA ILE A 672 -2.81 -1.96 34.55
C ILE A 672 -1.89 -3.02 33.94
N LEU A 673 -0.91 -3.44 34.74
CA LEU A 673 0.10 -4.43 34.35
C LEU A 673 -0.12 -5.76 35.06
N ARG A 674 0.33 -6.82 34.41
CA ARG A 674 0.48 -8.15 34.99
C ARG A 674 1.75 -8.78 34.46
N HIS A 675 2.40 -9.62 35.25
CA HIS A 675 3.65 -10.24 34.81
C HIS A 675 3.47 -10.98 33.46
N PRO A 676 4.31 -10.73 32.42
CA PRO A 676 4.09 -11.25 31.05
C PRO A 676 3.88 -12.76 30.98
N VAL A 677 4.69 -13.54 31.72
CA VAL A 677 4.56 -15.01 31.81
C VAL A 677 3.20 -15.43 32.37
N THR A 678 2.76 -14.80 33.46
CA THR A 678 1.48 -15.15 34.08
C THR A 678 0.29 -14.73 33.24
N LEU A 679 0.43 -13.63 32.49
CA LEU A 679 -0.57 -13.12 31.57
C LEU A 679 -0.72 -14.05 30.36
N LEU A 680 0.39 -14.43 29.71
CA LEU A 680 0.43 -15.38 28.59
C LEU A 680 -0.26 -16.70 28.98
N ARG A 681 0.13 -17.27 30.13
CA ARG A 681 -0.47 -18.52 30.63
C ARG A 681 -1.95 -18.36 30.96
N SER A 682 -2.36 -17.20 31.47
CA SER A 682 -3.75 -16.90 31.79
C SER A 682 -4.64 -16.69 30.55
N LEU A 683 -4.06 -16.42 29.39
CA LEU A 683 -4.72 -16.32 28.08
C LEU A 683 -4.82 -17.69 27.38
N ALA A 684 -3.86 -18.59 27.63
CA ALA A 684 -3.78 -19.93 27.05
C ALA A 684 -4.81 -20.94 27.64
N GLN A 685 -6.09 -20.58 27.76
CA GLN A 685 -7.13 -21.40 28.42
C GLN A 685 -8.10 -22.14 27.46
N GLY A 686 -7.71 -22.43 26.21
CA GLY A 686 -8.49 -23.23 25.25
C GLY A 686 -7.62 -23.96 24.23
N GLU A 687 -8.10 -25.08 23.66
CA GLU A 687 -7.27 -26.03 22.89
C GLU A 687 -6.61 -25.45 21.62
N GLY A 688 -7.11 -24.37 21.01
CA GLY A 688 -6.42 -23.69 19.89
C GLY A 688 -5.59 -22.45 20.29
N THR A 689 -6.03 -21.69 21.29
CA THR A 689 -5.28 -20.51 21.78
C THR A 689 -3.99 -20.93 22.49
N ARG A 690 -4.04 -22.06 23.19
CA ARG A 690 -2.88 -22.62 23.88
C ARG A 690 -1.79 -23.02 22.89
N GLU A 691 -2.14 -23.77 21.85
CA GLU A 691 -1.18 -24.20 20.81
C GLU A 691 -0.52 -22.99 20.13
N PHE A 692 -1.30 -21.96 19.82
CA PHE A 692 -0.76 -20.73 19.24
C PHE A 692 0.23 -20.02 20.20
N LEU A 693 -0.18 -19.73 21.44
CA LEU A 693 0.67 -19.02 22.40
C LEU A 693 1.86 -19.84 22.90
N GLU A 694 1.78 -21.18 22.83
CA GLU A 694 2.89 -22.08 23.15
C GLU A 694 3.84 -22.31 21.94
N SER A 695 3.49 -21.79 20.75
CA SER A 695 4.39 -21.76 19.60
C SER A 695 5.38 -20.59 19.67
N ALA A 696 6.55 -20.73 19.02
CA ALA A 696 7.53 -19.64 18.93
C ALA A 696 6.92 -18.35 18.34
N ARG A 697 6.08 -18.48 17.31
CA ARG A 697 5.40 -17.35 16.66
C ARG A 697 4.40 -16.67 17.58
N GLY A 698 3.50 -17.42 18.21
CA GLY A 698 2.46 -16.82 19.05
C GLY A 698 3.01 -16.27 20.37
N CYS A 699 4.08 -16.87 20.90
CA CYS A 699 4.81 -16.32 22.03
C CYS A 699 5.43 -14.96 21.68
N GLU A 700 6.17 -14.88 20.57
CA GLU A 700 6.77 -13.62 20.12
C GLU A 700 5.70 -12.56 19.80
N ASP A 701 4.63 -12.95 19.13
CA ASP A 701 3.53 -12.05 18.77
C ASP A 701 2.85 -11.44 20.00
N PHE A 702 2.65 -12.24 21.05
CA PHE A 702 2.16 -11.78 22.33
C PHE A 702 3.12 -10.79 23.00
N LEU A 703 4.40 -11.15 23.11
CA LEU A 703 5.40 -10.34 23.82
C LEU A 703 5.62 -9.00 23.11
N ALA A 704 5.83 -9.03 21.79
CA ALA A 704 5.98 -7.82 20.98
C ALA A 704 4.70 -6.96 20.98
N GLY A 705 3.52 -7.58 21.00
CA GLY A 705 2.25 -6.86 21.16
C GLY A 705 2.13 -6.17 22.52
N TYR A 706 2.62 -6.80 23.58
CA TYR A 706 2.66 -6.19 24.91
C TYR A 706 3.65 -5.00 24.94
N VAL A 707 4.83 -5.12 24.31
CA VAL A 707 5.75 -3.98 24.17
C VAL A 707 5.06 -2.80 23.48
N ARG A 708 4.43 -3.02 22.32
CA ARG A 708 3.70 -1.97 21.59
C ARG A 708 2.58 -1.33 22.42
N PHE A 709 1.89 -2.13 23.23
CA PHE A 709 0.88 -1.61 24.15
C PHE A 709 1.47 -0.65 25.19
N LEU A 710 2.63 -0.99 25.78
CA LEU A 710 3.30 -0.11 26.74
C LEU A 710 3.85 1.15 26.09
N GLU A 711 4.43 1.04 24.91
CA GLU A 711 4.89 2.17 24.11
C GLU A 711 3.73 3.13 23.80
N ALA A 712 2.58 2.62 23.37
CA ALA A 712 1.40 3.42 23.09
C ALA A 712 0.79 4.06 24.34
N ALA A 713 0.83 3.36 25.49
CA ALA A 713 0.39 3.91 26.77
C ALA A 713 1.32 5.00 27.32
N GLY A 714 2.55 5.10 26.81
CA GLY A 714 3.52 6.14 27.15
C GLY A 714 3.78 6.24 28.65
N ASP A 715 3.72 7.49 29.15
CA ASP A 715 4.01 7.85 30.54
C ASP A 715 2.82 7.70 31.50
N ALA A 716 1.71 7.10 31.06
CA ALA A 716 0.54 6.87 31.92
C ALA A 716 0.96 6.08 33.18
N PRO A 717 0.60 6.53 34.40
CA PRO A 717 0.96 5.84 35.64
C PRO A 717 0.58 4.36 35.62
N ARG A 718 1.55 3.51 35.98
CA ARG A 718 1.44 2.05 35.83
C ARG A 718 1.25 1.37 37.18
N PHE A 719 0.28 0.46 37.25
CA PHE A 719 -0.07 -0.27 38.48
C PHE A 719 -0.04 -1.77 38.23
N LYS A 720 0.77 -2.50 39.01
CA LYS A 720 0.88 -3.96 38.92
C LYS A 720 -0.26 -4.62 39.68
N TYR A 721 -0.88 -5.64 39.08
CA TYR A 721 -1.89 -6.45 39.74
C TYR A 721 -1.35 -7.13 41.01
N GLU A 722 -0.08 -7.53 40.96
CA GLU A 722 0.65 -8.18 42.02
C GLU A 722 0.82 -7.27 43.25
N ASP A 723 1.09 -5.98 43.05
CA ASP A 723 1.15 -4.98 44.13
C ASP A 723 -0.25 -4.72 44.70
N PHE A 724 -1.26 -4.65 43.83
CA PHE A 724 -2.65 -4.41 44.22
C PHE A 724 -3.20 -5.48 45.17
N VAL A 725 -2.92 -6.77 44.92
CA VAL A 725 -3.41 -7.83 45.81
C VAL A 725 -2.70 -7.89 47.16
N GLN A 726 -1.52 -7.29 47.28
CA GLN A 726 -0.78 -7.19 48.54
C GLN A 726 -1.19 -5.95 49.35
N GLN A 727 -1.38 -4.81 48.67
CA GLN A 727 -1.66 -3.51 49.29
C GLN A 727 -2.83 -2.79 48.59
N PRO A 728 -4.05 -3.35 48.65
CA PRO A 728 -5.17 -2.89 47.82
C PRO A 728 -5.54 -1.43 48.09
N ASP A 729 -5.63 -1.01 49.36
CA ASP A 729 -6.00 0.37 49.69
C ASP A 729 -4.99 1.39 49.17
N GLN A 730 -3.68 1.08 49.29
CA GLN A 730 -2.61 1.96 48.84
C GLN A 730 -2.62 2.11 47.32
N VAL A 731 -2.75 0.99 46.60
CA VAL A 731 -2.76 0.98 45.13
C VAL A 731 -4.03 1.66 44.60
N VAL A 732 -5.21 1.36 45.15
CA VAL A 732 -6.47 1.99 44.73
C VAL A 732 -6.46 3.48 45.01
N LYS A 733 -5.91 3.91 46.16
CA LYS A 733 -5.74 5.34 46.45
C LYS A 733 -4.82 6.00 45.42
N ALA A 734 -3.68 5.40 45.09
CA ALA A 734 -2.75 5.95 44.10
C ALA A 734 -3.37 6.00 42.69
N MET A 735 -4.18 5.00 42.31
CA MET A 735 -4.96 5.03 41.07
C MET A 735 -5.99 6.17 41.07
N CYS A 736 -6.67 6.41 42.20
CA CYS A 736 -7.60 7.53 42.33
C CYS A 736 -6.88 8.88 42.22
N ASP A 737 -5.72 9.02 42.85
CA ASP A 737 -4.90 10.23 42.79
C ASP A 737 -4.46 10.50 41.33
N ALA A 738 -3.99 9.48 40.60
CA ALA A 738 -3.60 9.59 39.19
C ALA A 738 -4.77 9.96 38.26
N LEU A 739 -5.96 9.41 38.53
CA LEU A 739 -7.17 9.68 37.74
C LEU A 739 -7.94 10.91 38.22
N GLY A 740 -7.51 11.61 39.28
CA GLY A 740 -8.25 12.71 39.87
C GLY A 740 -9.66 12.30 40.32
N LEU A 741 -9.77 11.17 41.02
CA LEU A 741 -10.99 10.64 41.64
C LEU A 741 -10.92 10.76 43.16
N ALA A 742 -12.08 10.92 43.81
CA ALA A 742 -12.15 10.92 45.27
C ALA A 742 -12.01 9.48 45.81
N PHE A 743 -10.97 9.23 46.60
CA PHE A 743 -10.80 7.96 47.29
C PHE A 743 -11.81 7.83 48.44
N SER A 744 -12.54 6.71 48.48
CA SER A 744 -13.40 6.34 49.60
C SER A 744 -12.88 5.06 50.25
N PRO A 745 -12.55 5.04 51.56
CA PRO A 745 -12.06 3.84 52.23
C PRO A 745 -13.13 2.74 52.32
N ASN A 746 -14.42 3.06 52.16
CA ASN A 746 -15.52 2.10 52.24
C ASN A 746 -15.78 1.38 50.90
N TYR A 747 -14.91 1.53 49.90
CA TYR A 747 -15.10 0.91 48.59
C TYR A 747 -15.18 -0.62 48.67
N ALA A 748 -14.42 -1.24 49.59
CA ALA A 748 -14.42 -2.69 49.80
C ALA A 748 -15.76 -3.21 50.33
N GLU A 749 -16.39 -2.49 51.26
CA GLU A 749 -17.74 -2.82 51.75
C GLU A 749 -18.76 -2.69 50.62
N LYS A 750 -18.68 -1.62 49.83
CA LYS A 750 -19.57 -1.38 48.69
C LYS A 750 -19.47 -2.47 47.63
N LEU A 751 -18.26 -3.01 47.39
CA LEU A 751 -18.05 -4.15 46.48
C LEU A 751 -18.73 -5.45 46.94
N GLN A 752 -18.98 -5.58 48.25
CA GLN A 752 -19.65 -6.74 48.84
C GLN A 752 -21.16 -6.52 48.99
N SER A 753 -21.60 -5.29 49.26
CA SER A 753 -22.99 -4.95 49.53
C SER A 753 -23.79 -4.50 48.30
N GLU A 754 -23.14 -4.02 47.25
CA GLU A 754 -23.77 -3.52 46.02
C GLU A 754 -23.28 -4.26 44.77
N PRO A 755 -24.19 -4.57 43.80
CA PRO A 755 -23.79 -5.16 42.53
C PRO A 755 -23.12 -4.10 41.64
N VAL A 756 -21.79 -3.98 41.72
CA VAL A 756 -20.99 -3.21 40.77
C VAL A 756 -20.95 -3.97 39.44
N LYS A 757 -21.77 -3.54 38.47
CA LYS A 757 -21.84 -4.15 37.14
C LYS A 757 -20.60 -3.78 36.31
N ILE A 758 -19.91 -4.80 35.76
CA ILE A 758 -18.75 -4.65 34.88
C ILE A 758 -18.67 -5.84 33.92
N THR A 759 -18.07 -5.67 32.74
CA THR A 759 -17.85 -6.81 31.82
C THR A 759 -16.83 -7.81 32.39
N GLY A 760 -17.07 -9.10 32.12
CA GLY A 760 -16.28 -10.23 32.65
C GLY A 760 -16.81 -10.83 33.96
N ASP A 761 -17.86 -10.25 34.54
CA ASP A 761 -18.54 -10.74 35.72
C ASP A 761 -19.69 -11.69 35.32
N ASN A 762 -19.40 -12.99 35.27
CA ASN A 762 -20.42 -14.04 35.21
C ASN A 762 -20.48 -14.67 36.62
N ASP A 763 -21.69 -14.77 37.19
CA ASP A 763 -22.00 -15.19 38.57
C ASP A 763 -21.30 -16.47 39.09
N ALA A 764 -20.69 -17.27 38.21
CA ALA A 764 -19.99 -18.51 38.53
C ALA A 764 -18.46 -18.40 38.70
N ARG A 765 -17.79 -17.29 38.33
CA ARG A 765 -16.31 -17.19 38.31
C ARG A 765 -15.69 -15.93 38.93
N ALA A 766 -16.49 -14.98 39.40
CA ALA A 766 -15.94 -13.77 40.00
C ALA A 766 -15.36 -14.05 41.40
N ALA A 767 -14.05 -13.85 41.55
CA ALA A 767 -13.44 -13.77 42.87
C ALA A 767 -14.06 -12.58 43.61
N LYS A 768 -14.83 -12.87 44.67
CA LYS A 768 -15.43 -11.84 45.54
C LYS A 768 -14.42 -11.17 46.47
N ALA A 769 -13.20 -11.73 46.56
CA ALA A 769 -12.14 -11.27 47.43
C ALA A 769 -10.90 -10.81 46.63
N ILE A 770 -10.25 -9.76 47.12
CA ILE A 770 -8.96 -9.27 46.61
C ILE A 770 -7.88 -10.11 47.29
N GLU A 771 -7.41 -11.14 46.60
CA GLU A 771 -6.45 -12.09 47.16
C GLU A 771 -5.34 -12.42 46.14
N PRO A 772 -4.10 -12.69 46.61
CA PRO A 772 -3.03 -13.19 45.76
C PRO A 772 -3.40 -14.51 45.09
N LYS A 773 -2.99 -14.68 43.83
CA LYS A 773 -3.15 -15.96 43.13
C LYS A 773 -1.99 -16.89 43.48
N ALA A 774 -2.27 -18.19 43.56
CA ALA A 774 -1.23 -19.20 43.68
C ALA A 774 -0.26 -19.14 42.49
N PRO A 775 1.04 -19.44 42.69
CA PRO A 775 2.01 -19.54 41.61
C PRO A 775 1.55 -20.55 40.55
N ILE A 776 1.76 -20.23 39.28
CA ILE A 776 1.41 -21.13 38.16
C ILE A 776 2.61 -21.94 37.69
N GLU A 777 2.36 -23.13 37.14
CA GLU A 777 3.41 -23.94 36.51
C GLU A 777 3.58 -23.57 35.03
N VAL A 778 4.84 -23.42 34.60
CA VAL A 778 5.23 -23.14 33.21
C VAL A 778 6.30 -24.16 32.79
N SER A 779 6.16 -24.77 31.61
CA SER A 779 7.13 -25.77 31.17
C SER A 779 8.49 -25.15 30.84
N ALA A 780 9.56 -25.92 31.03
CA ALA A 780 10.91 -25.50 30.62
C ALA A 780 10.99 -25.08 29.14
N ALA A 781 10.25 -25.76 28.25
CA ALA A 781 10.19 -25.43 26.83
C ALA A 781 9.53 -24.06 26.57
N GLN A 782 8.41 -23.77 27.25
CA GLN A 782 7.73 -22.48 27.11
C GLN A 782 8.59 -21.34 27.65
N MET A 783 9.25 -21.55 28.79
CA MET A 783 10.15 -20.55 29.34
C MET A 783 11.34 -20.28 28.44
N ALA A 784 11.92 -21.30 27.79
CA ALA A 784 13.00 -21.11 26.84
C ALA A 784 12.58 -20.24 25.64
N LEU A 785 11.33 -20.38 25.14
CA LEU A 785 10.80 -19.52 24.09
C LEU A 785 10.64 -18.07 24.56
N ILE A 786 10.12 -17.87 25.78
CA ILE A 786 9.92 -16.53 26.35
C ILE A 786 11.28 -15.85 26.58
N GLU A 787 12.25 -16.54 27.15
CA GLU A 787 13.58 -16.00 27.45
C GLU A 787 14.41 -15.74 26.18
N ALA A 788 14.11 -16.42 25.07
CA ALA A 788 14.76 -16.16 23.79
C ALA A 788 14.22 -14.91 23.06
N SER A 789 13.10 -14.33 23.52
CA SER A 789 12.46 -13.18 22.89
C SER A 789 13.11 -11.86 23.34
N PRO A 790 13.60 -11.01 22.41
CA PRO A 790 14.06 -9.66 22.74
C PRO A 790 12.94 -8.79 23.34
N ALA A 791 11.69 -9.04 22.96
CA ALA A 791 10.55 -8.32 23.50
C ALA A 791 10.32 -8.64 24.99
N TYR A 792 10.65 -9.86 25.45
CA TYR A 792 10.58 -10.18 26.88
C TYR A 792 11.59 -9.38 27.69
N GLU A 793 12.83 -9.28 27.22
CA GLU A 793 13.86 -8.45 27.87
C GLU A 793 13.44 -6.98 27.95
N ALA A 794 12.90 -6.44 26.86
CA ALA A 794 12.36 -5.08 26.82
C ALA A 794 11.21 -4.89 27.83
N LEU A 795 10.28 -5.84 27.93
CA LEU A 795 9.19 -5.79 28.92
C LEU A 795 9.72 -5.78 30.35
N LEU A 796 10.71 -6.60 30.67
CA LEU A 796 11.29 -6.65 32.01
C LEU A 796 11.97 -5.33 32.38
N ALA A 797 12.74 -4.76 31.45
CA ALA A 797 13.38 -3.45 31.62
C ALA A 797 12.35 -2.34 31.84
N GLU A 798 11.27 -2.34 31.05
CA GLU A 798 10.24 -1.31 31.04
C GLU A 798 9.27 -1.39 32.24
N THR A 799 9.03 -2.59 32.77
CA THR A 799 8.07 -2.82 33.87
C THR A 799 8.73 -3.05 35.22
N GLY A 800 10.04 -3.34 35.25
CA GLY A 800 10.77 -3.71 36.46
C GLY A 800 10.26 -5.01 37.10
N TYR A 801 9.74 -5.95 36.31
CA TYR A 801 9.50 -7.32 36.79
C TYR A 801 10.81 -8.10 36.83
N GLU A 802 10.91 -9.06 37.76
CA GLU A 802 12.01 -10.02 37.76
C GLU A 802 11.79 -11.06 36.66
N ALA A 803 12.85 -11.45 35.95
CA ALA A 803 12.76 -12.42 34.86
C ALA A 803 12.18 -13.77 35.29
N ARG A 804 12.42 -14.15 36.56
CA ARG A 804 11.89 -15.35 37.21
C ARG A 804 11.49 -15.01 38.64
N ASP A 805 10.19 -14.90 38.88
CA ASP A 805 9.61 -14.67 40.21
C ASP A 805 8.90 -15.94 40.72
N PRO A 806 9.50 -16.69 41.67
CA PRO A 806 8.92 -17.91 42.22
C PRO A 806 7.58 -17.72 42.95
N SER A 807 7.26 -16.47 43.35
CA SER A 807 5.98 -16.15 43.95
C SER A 807 4.85 -16.07 42.92
N LEU A 808 5.19 -15.94 41.63
CA LEU A 808 4.25 -15.82 40.52
C LEU A 808 4.17 -17.08 39.67
N PHE A 809 5.30 -17.74 39.43
CA PHE A 809 5.33 -18.98 38.65
C PHE A 809 6.55 -19.86 38.96
N THR A 810 6.42 -21.16 38.70
CA THR A 810 7.49 -22.15 38.78
C THR A 810 7.74 -22.79 37.43
N VAL A 811 9.01 -23.06 37.12
CA VAL A 811 9.40 -23.77 35.89
C VAL A 811 9.43 -25.26 36.17
N VAL A 812 8.62 -26.04 35.45
CA VAL A 812 8.45 -27.49 35.62
C VAL A 812 8.94 -28.30 34.42
#